data_AF-A0A7D9J5R2-F1
#
_entry.id   AF-A0A7D9J5R2-F1
#
_cell.length_a   1.000
_cell.length_b   1.000
_cell.length_c   1.000
_cell.angle_alpha   90.00
_cell.angle_beta   90.00
_cell.angle_gamma   90.00
#
_symmetry.space_group_name_H-M   'P 1'
#
loop_
_entity.id
_entity.type
_entity.pdbx_description
1 polymer ?
#
loop_
_entity_poly.entity_id
_entity_poly.type
_entity_poly.pdbx_seq_one_letter_code
_entity_poly.pdbx_strand_id
1 'polypeptide(L)'
;SWSYEDKQQLLNKLGELMLDYKKGLCIAKHFRGILLEILKRTQSWVRENIKSKKLNHVKFSLTLSHLLPMFPYILSFVLKYFQENGPFFRQGMKSEDYTLVVETAYRFLSFSPTTFRGLWNWGILCQVNYLESDETKWFFVMAMSIVLNCNNIEKIELSNICDSSTISQTKALEELCYQVKTVDETQNENDVFNEIVFTENDLCEEHMIIANMLIPRISKTSLSSQELVAVPSMLRNVEALSIAFVSGKAVLVCGAVGSGKTSLVEHFATLTGRDKLPYMYKVQLGDQTDSKALIGSYCCSDVPGEFVWRPGILTRAVREGCWLLLEDIDCAPMDVISVLIPVLESRVLSIPGKENIQAAPGFRLFATQRIGQFSRRSNSECSLLEHLWSKVSIEPLTKYELEEIVVAKFPNLKPVANKLVDTFSLLSSDLQINSKPDTRIVNLSVDKRLSTVRDFMKWCRRLNALTNTGPTFLSSQDIFQEAMDCFCATISNLENRMSMALAIGAKLNLNKAKVEYVCRTYKPAVNLAPLCFTVGRITLNREQDGEQIEKPNFAFTRHSLALLESLAVCVSQNEPLLLVGETGTGKTSAIQYLASLCNRALVVVNMSQQSDSTDLIGGFKPMEMKQLIAPVREEFEALFCRTFSRKQNVKFLTNVQQCFGQRKWEVLFKLMMHTQQAALERLSKDTSTSDKNLLSLWKKVGQRVQHLRQQLKHVESAQMFSFVEGALVKAIKQGDWVLLDEINLATPETLECLNGILESQQGSVVVLERG
;
A
#
# COMPACT_ATOMS: atom_id res chain seq x y z
N SER A 1 -0.10 -39.79 17.56
CA SER A 1 -0.53 -38.78 16.56
C SER A 1 -2.04 -38.77 16.51
N TRP A 2 -2.67 -37.61 16.72
CA TRP A 2 -4.13 -37.47 16.63
C TRP A 2 -4.54 -37.42 15.15
N SER A 3 -5.68 -37.99 14.78
CA SER A 3 -6.21 -37.83 13.42
C SER A 3 -6.72 -36.40 13.20
N TYR A 4 -6.88 -36.00 11.93
CA TYR A 4 -7.48 -34.70 11.59
C TYR A 4 -8.89 -34.56 12.21
N GLU A 5 -9.69 -35.62 12.15
CA GLU A 5 -11.04 -35.63 12.72
C GLU A 5 -11.03 -35.47 14.25
N ASP A 6 -10.12 -36.14 14.95
CA ASP A 6 -9.98 -36.01 16.41
C ASP A 6 -9.62 -34.57 16.81
N LYS A 7 -8.72 -33.93 16.04
CA LYS A 7 -8.33 -32.53 16.25
C LYS A 7 -9.50 -31.58 16.03
N GLN A 8 -10.29 -31.78 14.96
CA GLN A 8 -11.48 -30.97 14.71
C GLN A 8 -12.54 -31.15 15.80
N GLN A 9 -12.77 -32.37 16.26
CA GLN A 9 -13.70 -32.65 17.36
C GLN A 9 -13.26 -31.98 18.66
N LEU A 10 -11.97 -32.03 19.00
CA LEU A 10 -11.44 -31.35 20.18
C LEU A 10 -11.66 -29.84 20.09
N LEU A 11 -11.29 -29.21 18.98
CA LEU A 11 -11.44 -27.76 18.81
C LEU A 11 -12.91 -27.33 18.86
N ASN A 12 -13.82 -28.13 18.32
CA ASN A 12 -15.26 -27.87 18.42
C ASN A 12 -15.77 -28.02 19.86
N LYS A 13 -15.27 -29.03 20.61
CA LYS A 13 -15.64 -29.22 22.01
C LYS A 13 -15.08 -28.11 22.92
N LEU A 14 -13.85 -27.66 22.67
CA LEU A 14 -13.27 -26.48 23.32
C LEU A 14 -14.14 -25.25 23.04
N GLY A 15 -14.61 -25.10 21.80
CA GLY A 15 -15.53 -24.01 21.43
C GLY A 15 -16.86 -24.05 22.19
N GLU A 16 -17.44 -25.23 22.38
CA GLU A 16 -18.66 -25.38 23.20
C GLU A 16 -18.43 -25.00 24.67
N LEU A 17 -17.29 -25.41 25.24
CA LEU A 17 -16.94 -25.15 26.64
C LEU A 17 -16.68 -23.67 26.92
N MET A 18 -16.29 -22.89 25.92
CA MET A 18 -16.09 -21.43 26.02
C MET A 18 -17.39 -20.65 26.23
N LEU A 19 -18.58 -21.27 26.16
CA LEU A 19 -19.83 -20.60 26.54
C LEU A 19 -19.98 -20.43 28.05
N ASP A 20 -19.26 -21.22 28.84
CA ASP A 20 -19.16 -21.07 30.28
C ASP A 20 -17.94 -20.18 30.59
N TYR A 21 -18.17 -18.97 31.08
CA TYR A 21 -17.12 -17.97 31.25
C TYR A 21 -15.98 -18.46 32.16
N LYS A 22 -16.26 -19.28 33.19
CA LYS A 22 -15.24 -19.83 34.10
C LYS A 22 -14.32 -20.79 33.37
N LYS A 23 -14.90 -21.68 32.56
CA LYS A 23 -14.14 -22.63 31.73
C LYS A 23 -13.42 -21.90 30.60
N GLY A 24 -14.06 -20.90 30.01
CA GLY A 24 -13.48 -20.08 28.95
C GLY A 24 -12.22 -19.33 29.38
N LEU A 25 -12.18 -18.81 30.61
CA LEU A 25 -10.97 -18.21 31.19
C LEU A 25 -9.81 -19.21 31.30
N CYS A 26 -10.07 -20.42 31.80
CA CYS A 26 -9.04 -21.47 31.90
C CYS A 26 -8.54 -21.91 30.51
N ILE A 27 -9.46 -22.11 29.55
CA ILE A 27 -9.12 -22.47 28.17
C ILE A 27 -8.25 -21.37 27.56
N ALA A 28 -8.63 -20.10 27.70
CA ALA A 28 -7.87 -18.98 27.16
C ALA A 28 -6.47 -18.84 27.78
N LYS A 29 -6.31 -19.16 29.07
CA LYS A 29 -4.99 -19.16 29.73
C LYS A 29 -4.04 -20.20 29.14
N HIS A 30 -4.51 -21.41 28.82
CA HIS A 30 -3.68 -22.53 28.35
C HIS A 30 -3.54 -22.57 26.82
N PHE A 31 -4.53 -22.07 26.08
CA PHE A 31 -4.58 -22.12 24.61
C PHE A 31 -4.43 -20.73 23.98
N ARG A 32 -3.53 -19.90 24.53
CA ARG A 32 -3.30 -18.51 24.06
C ARG A 32 -3.03 -18.44 22.55
N GLY A 33 -2.20 -19.35 22.04
CA GLY A 33 -1.80 -19.38 20.62
C GLY A 33 -2.94 -19.65 19.64
N ILE A 34 -4.00 -20.35 20.05
CA ILE A 34 -5.16 -20.70 19.19
C ILE A 34 -6.47 -20.08 19.67
N LEU A 35 -6.43 -19.11 20.60
CA LEU A 35 -7.63 -18.54 21.22
C LEU A 35 -8.59 -17.94 20.18
N LEU A 36 -8.08 -17.20 19.21
CA LEU A 36 -8.88 -16.59 18.14
C LEU A 36 -9.60 -17.63 17.26
N GLU A 37 -8.97 -18.78 17.01
CA GLU A 37 -9.60 -19.90 16.32
C GLU A 37 -10.75 -20.48 17.16
N ILE A 38 -10.50 -20.72 18.45
CA ILE A 38 -11.52 -21.25 19.35
C ILE A 38 -12.71 -20.29 19.40
N LEU A 39 -12.48 -18.98 19.54
CA LEU A 39 -13.50 -17.93 19.53
C LEU A 39 -14.30 -17.88 18.21
N LYS A 40 -13.68 -18.18 17.08
CA LYS A 40 -14.41 -18.24 15.80
C LYS A 40 -15.31 -19.47 15.72
N ARG A 41 -14.85 -20.61 16.24
CA ARG A 41 -15.66 -21.82 16.34
C ARG A 41 -16.82 -21.63 17.30
N THR A 42 -16.62 -20.97 18.43
CA THR A 42 -17.73 -20.60 19.33
C THR A 42 -18.76 -19.72 18.62
N GLN A 43 -18.32 -18.72 17.86
CA GLN A 43 -19.22 -17.84 17.09
C GLN A 43 -20.06 -18.65 16.08
N SER A 44 -19.43 -19.60 15.39
CA SER A 44 -20.12 -20.46 14.43
C SER A 44 -21.13 -21.38 15.13
N TRP A 45 -20.75 -21.96 16.26
CA TRP A 45 -21.63 -22.78 17.09
C TRP A 45 -22.85 -21.99 17.63
N VAL A 46 -22.64 -20.74 18.05
CA VAL A 46 -23.72 -19.82 18.47
C VAL A 46 -24.70 -19.56 17.31
N ARG A 47 -24.23 -19.56 16.05
CA ARG A 47 -25.09 -19.38 14.86
C ARG A 47 -25.91 -20.61 14.50
N GLU A 48 -25.29 -21.78 14.55
CA GLU A 48 -25.90 -23.05 14.12
C GLU A 48 -27.04 -23.50 15.06
N ASN A 49 -26.93 -23.23 16.36
CA ASN A 49 -27.94 -23.60 17.35
C ASN A 49 -29.11 -22.61 17.43
N ILE A 50 -30.03 -22.67 16.45
CA ILE A 50 -31.18 -21.75 16.32
C ILE A 50 -32.08 -21.69 17.57
N LYS A 51 -32.30 -22.82 18.26
CA LYS A 51 -33.22 -22.91 19.42
C LYS A 51 -32.71 -22.17 20.67
N SER A 52 -31.39 -22.13 20.89
CA SER A 52 -30.75 -21.50 22.05
C SER A 52 -29.87 -20.29 21.67
N LYS A 53 -29.92 -19.84 20.41
CA LYS A 53 -29.11 -18.75 19.85
C LYS A 53 -29.07 -17.50 20.74
N LYS A 54 -30.21 -17.10 21.31
CA LYS A 54 -30.30 -15.90 22.17
C LYS A 54 -29.50 -16.06 23.47
N LEU A 55 -29.70 -17.17 24.17
CA LEU A 55 -29.01 -17.45 25.44
C LEU A 55 -27.50 -17.66 25.22
N ASN A 56 -27.13 -18.37 24.15
CA ASN A 56 -25.74 -18.60 23.80
C ASN A 56 -25.04 -17.29 23.41
N HIS A 57 -25.74 -16.38 22.73
CA HIS A 57 -25.21 -15.06 22.40
C HIS A 57 -24.91 -14.23 23.65
N VAL A 58 -25.78 -14.24 24.67
CA VAL A 58 -25.54 -13.57 25.96
C VAL A 58 -24.37 -14.21 26.70
N LYS A 59 -24.35 -15.55 26.84
CA LYS A 59 -23.27 -16.29 27.50
C LYS A 59 -21.90 -16.09 26.83
N PHE A 60 -21.87 -16.09 25.50
CA PHE A 60 -20.64 -15.84 24.77
C PHE A 60 -20.20 -14.38 24.94
N SER A 61 -21.13 -13.41 24.91
CA SER A 61 -20.81 -12.00 25.17
C SER A 61 -20.25 -11.80 26.58
N LEU A 62 -20.74 -12.53 27.57
CA LEU A 62 -20.17 -12.55 28.93
C LEU A 62 -18.74 -13.06 28.93
N THR A 63 -18.49 -14.21 28.32
CA THR A 63 -17.13 -14.76 28.19
C THR A 63 -16.20 -13.75 27.52
N LEU A 64 -16.63 -13.11 26.42
CA LEU A 64 -15.85 -12.07 25.75
C LEU A 64 -15.54 -10.88 26.66
N SER A 65 -16.51 -10.43 27.47
CA SER A 65 -16.31 -9.31 28.41
C SER A 65 -15.27 -9.61 29.51
N HIS A 66 -15.11 -10.88 29.89
CA HIS A 66 -14.09 -11.34 30.83
C HIS A 66 -12.72 -11.55 30.17
N LEU A 67 -12.70 -11.97 28.89
CA LEU A 67 -11.45 -12.19 28.17
C LEU A 67 -10.79 -10.89 27.72
N LEU A 68 -11.57 -9.86 27.39
CA LEU A 68 -11.08 -8.60 26.82
C LEU A 68 -10.02 -7.89 27.70
N PRO A 69 -10.18 -7.79 29.04
CA PRO A 69 -9.18 -7.19 29.91
C PRO A 69 -7.88 -8.00 30.03
N MET A 70 -7.94 -9.32 29.82
CA MET A 70 -6.79 -10.23 29.91
C MET A 70 -6.06 -10.37 28.57
N PHE A 71 -6.81 -10.32 27.47
CA PHE A 71 -6.30 -10.52 26.11
C PHE A 71 -6.77 -9.37 25.19
N PRO A 72 -6.19 -8.16 25.30
CA PRO A 72 -6.66 -6.99 24.55
C PRO A 72 -6.68 -7.16 23.02
N TYR A 73 -5.85 -8.05 22.46
CA TYR A 73 -5.76 -8.31 21.02
C TYR A 73 -7.07 -8.87 20.43
N ILE A 74 -7.97 -9.46 21.23
CA ILE A 74 -9.25 -9.99 20.77
C ILE A 74 -10.29 -8.90 20.48
N LEU A 75 -10.02 -7.63 20.81
CA LEU A 75 -10.96 -6.52 20.60
C LEU A 75 -11.48 -6.45 19.16
N SER A 76 -10.60 -6.64 18.18
CA SER A 76 -10.96 -6.66 16.75
C SER A 76 -12.00 -7.74 16.43
N PHE A 77 -11.84 -8.94 16.99
CA PHE A 77 -12.78 -10.05 16.87
C PHE A 77 -14.12 -9.70 17.52
N VAL A 78 -14.10 -9.13 18.73
CA VAL A 78 -15.31 -8.75 19.49
C VAL A 78 -16.13 -7.71 18.73
N LEU A 79 -15.49 -6.70 18.17
CA LEU A 79 -16.16 -5.68 17.35
C LEU A 79 -16.80 -6.29 16.10
N LYS A 80 -16.09 -7.18 15.39
CA LYS A 80 -16.62 -7.90 14.22
C LYS A 80 -17.81 -8.78 14.59
N TYR A 81 -17.72 -9.48 15.72
CA TYR A 81 -18.81 -10.32 16.23
C TYR A 81 -20.10 -9.52 16.49
N PHE A 82 -19.99 -8.34 17.11
CA PHE A 82 -21.15 -7.48 17.40
C PHE A 82 -21.67 -6.75 16.16
N GLN A 83 -20.82 -6.43 15.18
CA GLN A 83 -21.28 -5.92 13.88
C GLN A 83 -22.15 -6.96 13.15
N GLU A 84 -21.80 -8.24 13.23
CA GLU A 84 -22.53 -9.31 12.55
C GLU A 84 -23.79 -9.79 13.30
N ASN A 85 -23.79 -9.79 14.64
CA ASN A 85 -24.89 -10.32 15.45
C ASN A 85 -25.76 -9.24 16.15
N GLY A 86 -25.33 -7.98 16.15
CA GLY A 86 -25.97 -6.88 16.86
C GLY A 86 -25.70 -6.89 18.38
N PRO A 87 -26.35 -6.01 19.16
CA PRO A 87 -26.22 -5.99 20.62
C PRO A 87 -26.82 -7.24 21.27
N PHE A 88 -26.24 -7.62 22.41
CA PHE A 88 -26.69 -8.77 23.19
C PHE A 88 -27.94 -8.51 24.03
N PHE A 89 -28.37 -7.24 24.16
CA PHE A 89 -29.59 -6.82 24.83
C PHE A 89 -30.66 -6.37 23.83
N ARG A 90 -31.94 -6.75 24.09
CA ARG A 90 -33.12 -6.40 23.26
C ARG A 90 -34.36 -6.23 24.15
N GLN A 91 -35.43 -5.64 23.60
CA GLN A 91 -36.72 -5.53 24.28
C GLN A 91 -37.33 -6.93 24.56
N GLY A 92 -37.88 -7.13 25.76
CA GLY A 92 -38.61 -8.36 26.15
C GLY A 92 -37.76 -9.57 26.60
N MET A 93 -36.62 -9.33 27.28
CA MET A 93 -35.82 -10.41 27.90
C MET A 93 -36.43 -10.91 29.22
N LYS A 94 -35.97 -12.07 29.71
CA LYS A 94 -36.41 -12.64 30.99
C LYS A 94 -35.69 -11.99 32.17
N SER A 95 -36.32 -11.93 33.35
CA SER A 95 -35.77 -11.24 34.54
C SER A 95 -34.37 -11.75 34.94
N GLU A 96 -34.17 -13.08 34.88
CA GLU A 96 -32.90 -13.75 35.25
C GLU A 96 -31.72 -13.42 34.32
N ASP A 97 -31.96 -12.99 33.08
CA ASP A 97 -30.91 -12.67 32.13
C ASP A 97 -30.39 -11.22 32.30
N TYR A 98 -31.09 -10.37 33.06
CA TYR A 98 -30.79 -8.94 33.14
C TYR A 98 -29.53 -8.61 33.94
N THR A 99 -29.28 -9.29 35.06
CA THR A 99 -28.04 -9.13 35.83
C THR A 99 -26.82 -9.36 34.95
N LEU A 100 -26.79 -10.49 34.23
CA LEU A 100 -25.72 -10.86 33.31
C LEU A 100 -25.55 -9.83 32.19
N VAL A 101 -26.66 -9.36 31.61
CA VAL A 101 -26.64 -8.36 30.54
C VAL A 101 -26.07 -7.01 31.02
N VAL A 102 -26.46 -6.54 32.20
CA VAL A 102 -25.99 -5.24 32.70
C VAL A 102 -24.54 -5.33 33.18
N GLU A 103 -24.13 -6.44 33.80
CA GLU A 103 -22.72 -6.69 34.14
C GLU A 103 -21.85 -6.70 32.88
N THR A 104 -22.26 -7.42 31.84
CA THR A 104 -21.50 -7.48 30.57
C THR A 104 -21.41 -6.13 29.89
N ALA A 105 -22.48 -5.34 29.89
CA ALA A 105 -22.48 -3.98 29.38
C ALA A 105 -21.47 -3.11 30.13
N TYR A 106 -21.48 -3.17 31.47
CA TYR A 106 -20.53 -2.44 32.30
C TYR A 106 -19.09 -2.83 31.99
N ARG A 107 -18.78 -4.13 31.89
CA ARG A 107 -17.42 -4.61 31.60
C ARG A 107 -16.89 -4.15 30.23
N PHE A 108 -17.73 -4.15 29.20
CA PHE A 108 -17.33 -3.62 27.89
C PHE A 108 -17.09 -2.10 27.94
N LEU A 109 -17.99 -1.37 28.59
CA LEU A 109 -17.87 0.09 28.76
C LEU A 109 -16.66 0.48 29.61
N SER A 110 -16.34 -0.27 30.67
CA SER A 110 -15.20 0.00 31.54
C SER A 110 -13.87 -0.31 30.87
N PHE A 111 -13.82 -1.29 29.96
CA PHE A 111 -12.63 -1.57 29.17
C PHE A 111 -12.34 -0.49 28.12
N SER A 112 -13.34 -0.11 27.30
CA SER A 112 -13.18 0.94 26.29
C SER A 112 -14.44 1.80 26.17
N PRO A 113 -14.54 2.88 26.97
CA PRO A 113 -15.69 3.77 26.97
C PRO A 113 -15.97 4.36 25.58
N THR A 114 -14.94 4.82 24.89
CA THR A 114 -15.05 5.49 23.58
C THR A 114 -15.61 4.55 22.52
N THR A 115 -15.11 3.31 22.48
CA THR A 115 -15.52 2.33 21.46
C THR A 115 -16.95 1.85 21.69
N PHE A 116 -17.27 1.36 22.90
CA PHE A 116 -18.56 0.70 23.14
C PHE A 116 -19.73 1.67 23.33
N ARG A 117 -19.48 2.91 23.78
CA ARG A 117 -20.52 3.94 23.91
C ARG A 117 -21.23 4.22 22.59
N GLY A 118 -20.50 4.29 21.48
CA GLY A 118 -21.05 4.58 20.15
C GLY A 118 -21.63 3.36 19.40
N LEU A 119 -21.40 2.14 19.87
CA LEU A 119 -21.79 0.93 19.13
C LEU A 119 -23.28 0.61 19.19
N TRP A 120 -23.95 0.95 20.29
CA TRP A 120 -25.31 0.50 20.57
C TRP A 120 -26.25 1.64 20.98
N ASN A 121 -27.55 1.44 20.75
CA ASN A 121 -28.58 2.32 21.29
C ASN A 121 -28.88 1.93 22.75
N TRP A 122 -28.23 2.62 23.68
CA TRP A 122 -28.37 2.43 25.12
C TRP A 122 -29.77 2.78 25.66
N GLY A 123 -30.62 3.47 24.88
CA GLY A 123 -32.00 3.76 25.27
C GLY A 123 -32.84 2.50 25.51
N ILE A 124 -32.49 1.37 24.88
CA ILE A 124 -33.15 0.07 25.13
C ILE A 124 -32.90 -0.42 26.56
N LEU A 125 -31.70 -0.15 27.09
CA LEU A 125 -31.33 -0.40 28.48
C LEU A 125 -32.02 0.56 29.45
N CYS A 126 -32.63 1.67 29.01
CA CYS A 126 -33.42 2.54 29.88
C CYS A 126 -34.91 2.16 29.92
N GLN A 127 -35.41 1.41 28.94
CA GLN A 127 -36.84 1.09 28.77
C GLN A 127 -37.31 -0.16 29.53
N VAL A 128 -36.38 -0.92 30.08
CA VAL A 128 -36.66 -2.17 30.77
C VAL A 128 -36.68 -1.90 32.28
N ASN A 129 -37.68 -2.44 32.97
CA ASN A 129 -37.83 -2.30 34.43
C ASN A 129 -36.81 -3.18 35.16
N TYR A 130 -35.59 -2.68 35.40
CA TYR A 130 -34.47 -3.41 36.03
C TYR A 130 -34.50 -3.44 37.57
N LEU A 131 -35.64 -3.13 38.19
CA LEU A 131 -35.69 -2.70 39.61
C LEU A 131 -35.75 -3.84 40.64
N GLU A 132 -35.64 -5.11 40.25
CA GLU A 132 -35.82 -6.24 41.19
C GLU A 132 -34.59 -6.58 42.03
N SER A 133 -33.35 -6.34 41.54
CA SER A 133 -32.11 -6.68 42.27
C SER A 133 -31.16 -5.49 42.40
N ASP A 134 -30.57 -5.32 43.59
CA ASP A 134 -29.67 -4.19 43.88
C ASP A 134 -28.34 -4.28 43.13
N GLU A 135 -27.87 -5.49 42.82
CA GLU A 135 -26.70 -5.71 41.97
C GLU A 135 -26.95 -5.22 40.53
N THR A 136 -28.13 -5.51 39.97
CA THR A 136 -28.52 -5.03 38.63
C THR A 136 -28.56 -3.50 38.59
N LYS A 137 -29.13 -2.87 39.63
CA LYS A 137 -29.20 -1.40 39.74
C LYS A 137 -27.81 -0.79 39.78
N TRP A 138 -26.87 -1.39 40.52
CA TRP A 138 -25.51 -0.88 40.63
C TRP A 138 -24.77 -0.92 39.29
N PHE A 139 -24.75 -2.08 38.62
CA PHE A 139 -24.11 -2.19 37.30
C PHE A 139 -24.77 -1.27 36.27
N PHE A 140 -26.09 -1.06 36.37
CA PHE A 140 -26.82 -0.17 35.48
C PHE A 140 -26.39 1.28 35.67
N VAL A 141 -26.35 1.76 36.92
CA VAL A 141 -25.88 3.11 37.26
C VAL A 141 -24.44 3.32 36.79
N MET A 142 -23.57 2.34 37.01
CA MET A 142 -22.17 2.42 36.60
C MET A 142 -22.03 2.46 35.07
N ALA A 143 -22.74 1.60 34.34
CA ALA A 143 -22.77 1.63 32.89
C ALA A 143 -23.32 2.97 32.35
N MET A 144 -24.43 3.45 32.90
CA MET A 144 -25.03 4.73 32.48
C MET A 144 -24.16 5.93 32.82
N SER A 145 -23.42 5.91 33.92
CA SER A 145 -22.46 6.98 34.24
C SER A 145 -21.39 7.13 33.16
N ILE A 146 -20.94 6.01 32.56
CA ILE A 146 -19.97 5.99 31.46
C ILE A 146 -20.66 6.44 30.15
N VAL A 147 -21.87 5.97 29.87
CA VAL A 147 -22.62 6.32 28.65
C VAL A 147 -23.04 7.79 28.63
N LEU A 148 -23.36 8.39 29.77
CA LEU A 148 -23.73 9.80 29.90
C LEU A 148 -22.51 10.71 30.08
N ASN A 149 -21.32 10.14 30.32
CA ASN A 149 -20.09 10.87 30.65
C ASN A 149 -20.26 11.75 31.91
N CYS A 150 -20.87 11.16 32.94
CA CYS A 150 -21.17 11.84 34.19
C CYS A 150 -19.90 12.20 34.97
N ASN A 151 -19.92 13.36 35.61
CA ASN A 151 -18.87 13.75 36.55
C ASN A 151 -18.96 12.95 37.85
N ASN A 152 -17.89 12.95 38.66
CA ASN A 152 -17.86 12.20 39.92
C ASN A 152 -19.03 12.53 40.88
N ILE A 153 -19.50 13.78 40.88
CA ILE A 153 -20.63 14.22 41.72
C ILE A 153 -21.95 13.61 41.21
N GLU A 154 -22.22 13.72 39.91
CA GLU A 154 -23.40 13.13 39.27
C GLU A 154 -23.42 11.60 39.40
N LYS A 155 -22.24 10.97 39.35
CA LYS A 155 -22.09 9.52 39.60
C LYS A 155 -22.47 9.15 41.03
N ILE A 156 -22.11 9.97 42.02
CA ILE A 156 -22.50 9.78 43.41
C ILE A 156 -24.01 9.97 43.59
N GLU A 157 -24.59 11.00 42.98
CA GLU A 157 -26.05 11.24 43.01
C GLU A 157 -26.85 10.09 42.37
N LEU A 158 -26.39 9.57 41.23
CA LEU A 158 -26.98 8.38 40.61
C LEU A 158 -26.79 7.12 41.47
N SER A 159 -25.68 7.01 42.21
CA SER A 159 -25.42 5.87 43.09
C SER A 159 -26.26 5.87 44.37
N ASN A 160 -26.83 7.02 44.77
CA ASN A 160 -27.77 7.11 45.90
C ASN A 160 -29.09 6.36 45.66
N ILE A 161 -29.32 5.87 44.43
CA ILE A 161 -30.42 4.97 44.06
C ILE A 161 -30.16 3.52 44.57
N CYS A 162 -28.91 3.18 44.93
CA CYS A 162 -28.51 1.87 45.45
C CYS A 162 -28.21 1.94 46.96
N ASP A 163 -28.59 0.89 47.70
CA ASP A 163 -28.29 0.78 49.14
C ASP A 163 -26.78 0.64 49.42
N SER A 164 -26.31 1.28 50.49
CA SER A 164 -24.89 1.49 50.80
C SER A 164 -24.07 0.23 51.12
N SER A 165 -24.73 -0.91 51.38
CA SER A 165 -24.11 -2.18 51.78
C SER A 165 -23.61 -3.04 50.60
N THR A 166 -24.18 -2.89 49.40
CA THR A 166 -23.77 -3.64 48.19
C THR A 166 -22.59 -2.97 47.47
N ILE A 167 -22.45 -1.65 47.60
CA ILE A 167 -21.37 -0.84 47.00
C ILE A 167 -19.97 -1.24 47.52
N SER A 168 -19.87 -1.70 48.77
CA SER A 168 -18.61 -2.12 49.39
C SER A 168 -18.13 -3.50 48.92
N GLN A 169 -19.05 -4.42 48.63
CA GLN A 169 -18.71 -5.77 48.12
C GLN A 169 -18.30 -5.73 46.64
N THR A 170 -18.92 -4.88 45.83
CA THR A 170 -18.60 -4.73 44.40
C THR A 170 -17.33 -3.91 44.14
N LYS A 171 -17.02 -2.91 44.97
CA LYS A 171 -15.70 -2.23 44.95
C LYS A 171 -14.55 -3.18 45.29
N ALA A 172 -14.75 -4.12 46.22
CA ALA A 172 -13.76 -5.14 46.53
C ALA A 172 -13.51 -6.09 45.34
N LEU A 173 -14.53 -6.35 44.50
CA LEU A 173 -14.39 -7.12 43.25
C LEU A 173 -13.63 -6.36 42.16
N GLU A 174 -13.77 -5.03 42.08
CA GLU A 174 -12.92 -4.18 41.23
C GLU A 174 -11.46 -4.22 41.66
N GLU A 175 -11.17 -4.11 42.97
CA GLU A 175 -9.81 -4.22 43.51
C GLU A 175 -9.19 -5.61 43.29
N LEU A 176 -9.98 -6.69 43.43
CA LEU A 176 -9.53 -8.06 43.12
C LEU A 176 -9.24 -8.26 41.62
N CYS A 177 -10.05 -7.69 40.72
CA CYS A 177 -9.77 -7.74 39.27
C CYS A 177 -8.50 -6.99 38.88
N TYR A 178 -8.14 -5.92 39.61
CA TYR A 178 -6.87 -5.22 39.45
C TYR A 178 -5.69 -6.02 40.04
N GLN A 179 -5.86 -6.72 41.16
CA GLN A 179 -4.81 -7.55 41.77
C GLN A 179 -4.47 -8.81 40.95
N VAL A 180 -5.42 -9.37 40.18
CA VAL A 180 -5.10 -10.47 39.25
C VAL A 180 -4.16 -10.01 38.12
N LYS A 181 -4.11 -8.70 37.79
CA LYS A 181 -3.12 -8.17 36.84
C LYS A 181 -1.69 -8.18 37.39
N THR A 182 -1.49 -8.17 38.71
CA THR A 182 -0.16 -8.06 39.34
C THR A 182 0.39 -9.38 39.86
N VAL A 183 -0.45 -10.37 40.15
CA VAL A 183 0.01 -11.66 40.72
C VAL A 183 0.60 -12.59 39.65
N ASP A 184 0.04 -12.61 38.43
CA ASP A 184 0.52 -13.49 37.36
C ASP A 184 1.86 -13.04 36.71
N GLU A 185 2.37 -11.83 37.01
CA GLU A 185 3.71 -11.38 36.56
C GLU A 185 4.86 -11.95 37.41
N THR A 186 4.56 -12.57 38.57
CA THR A 186 5.60 -13.04 39.51
C THR A 186 5.88 -14.55 39.46
N GLN A 187 5.07 -15.32 38.73
CA GLN A 187 5.38 -16.71 38.46
C GLN A 187 5.96 -16.83 37.06
N ASN A 188 7.30 -16.88 37.00
CA ASN A 188 8.03 -17.52 35.91
C ASN A 188 7.59 -19.00 35.86
N GLU A 189 6.40 -19.28 35.33
CA GLU A 189 6.11 -20.60 34.80
C GLU A 189 7.03 -20.76 33.62
N ASN A 190 8.02 -21.63 33.77
CA ASN A 190 8.84 -22.12 32.68
C ASN A 190 7.91 -22.38 31.49
N ASP A 191 8.06 -21.59 30.41
CA ASP A 191 7.41 -21.84 29.13
C ASP A 191 7.86 -23.23 28.66
N VAL A 192 7.16 -24.26 29.13
CA VAL A 192 7.02 -25.50 28.41
C VAL A 192 6.25 -25.10 27.17
N PHE A 193 6.98 -24.68 26.14
CA PHE A 193 6.52 -24.64 24.76
C PHE A 193 6.06 -26.06 24.44
N ASN A 194 4.84 -26.40 24.84
CA ASN A 194 4.20 -27.65 24.48
C ASN A 194 4.22 -27.70 22.96
N GLU A 195 4.84 -28.76 22.43
CA GLU A 195 4.94 -29.03 21.00
C GLU A 195 3.62 -28.70 20.31
N ILE A 196 3.70 -27.90 19.25
CA ILE A 196 2.55 -27.41 18.49
C ILE A 196 1.77 -28.63 17.96
N VAL A 197 0.66 -28.97 18.60
CA VAL A 197 -0.19 -30.11 18.21
C VAL A 197 -1.00 -29.80 16.94
N PHE A 198 -1.29 -28.51 16.69
CA PHE A 198 -2.14 -28.04 15.59
C PHE A 198 -1.33 -27.38 14.48
N THR A 199 -1.50 -27.87 13.26
CA THR A 199 -0.87 -27.33 12.05
C THR A 199 -1.82 -26.38 11.31
N GLU A 200 -1.33 -25.59 10.36
CA GLU A 200 -2.17 -24.67 9.56
C GLU A 200 -3.38 -25.35 8.90
N ASN A 201 -3.24 -26.63 8.54
CA ASN A 201 -4.31 -27.42 7.94
C ASN A 201 -5.46 -27.71 8.92
N ASP A 202 -5.22 -27.62 10.22
CA ASP A 202 -6.21 -27.91 11.27
C ASP A 202 -7.11 -26.69 11.58
N LEU A 203 -6.76 -25.49 11.10
CA LEU A 203 -7.40 -24.21 11.41
C LEU A 203 -8.44 -23.78 10.36
N CYS A 204 -9.35 -22.87 10.74
CA CYS A 204 -10.27 -22.22 9.80
C CYS A 204 -9.50 -21.38 8.77
N GLU A 205 -10.03 -21.29 7.54
CA GLU A 205 -9.37 -20.58 6.43
C GLU A 205 -9.16 -19.06 6.68
N GLU A 206 -9.89 -18.49 7.64
CA GLU A 206 -9.77 -17.09 8.07
C GLU A 206 -8.57 -16.82 9.00
N HIS A 207 -7.80 -17.84 9.40
CA HIS A 207 -6.62 -17.69 10.27
C HIS A 207 -5.42 -18.44 9.71
N MET A 208 -4.22 -17.99 10.07
CA MET A 208 -2.96 -18.66 9.73
C MET A 208 -1.96 -18.53 10.87
N ILE A 209 -0.98 -19.43 10.95
CA ILE A 209 0.07 -19.39 11.97
C ILE A 209 1.33 -18.80 11.33
N ILE A 210 1.75 -17.63 11.80
CA ILE A 210 3.03 -17.04 11.41
C ILE A 210 3.88 -16.92 12.67
N ALA A 211 5.06 -17.54 12.67
CA ALA A 211 5.98 -17.57 13.81
C ALA A 211 5.27 -17.92 15.14
N ASN A 212 4.49 -19.00 15.15
CA ASN A 212 3.70 -19.48 16.29
C ASN A 212 2.59 -18.53 16.79
N MET A 213 2.27 -17.47 16.04
CA MET A 213 1.17 -16.58 16.33
C MET A 213 0.01 -16.78 15.36
N LEU A 214 -1.23 -16.79 15.87
CA LEU A 214 -2.41 -16.87 15.02
C LEU A 214 -2.80 -15.48 14.50
N ILE A 215 -2.82 -15.34 13.17
CA ILE A 215 -3.06 -14.08 12.48
C ILE A 215 -4.28 -14.21 11.57
N PRO A 216 -5.20 -13.23 11.55
CA PRO A 216 -6.36 -13.26 10.67
C PRO A 216 -5.96 -13.09 9.21
N ARG A 217 -6.49 -13.95 8.34
CA ARG A 217 -6.29 -14.02 6.89
C ARG A 217 -7.60 -13.73 6.16
N ILE A 218 -7.54 -13.02 5.03
CA ILE A 218 -8.74 -12.72 4.21
C ILE A 218 -8.93 -13.76 3.10
N SER A 219 -7.84 -14.20 2.47
CA SER A 219 -7.90 -15.12 1.34
C SER A 219 -6.70 -16.06 1.31
N LYS A 220 -6.92 -17.32 0.90
CA LYS A 220 -5.87 -18.26 0.49
C LYS A 220 -5.31 -17.84 -0.87
N THR A 221 -4.55 -16.76 -0.91
CA THR A 221 -3.75 -16.43 -2.09
C THR A 221 -2.68 -17.49 -2.30
N SER A 222 -2.66 -18.08 -3.51
CA SER A 222 -1.50 -18.81 -4.01
C SER A 222 -0.32 -17.86 -4.02
N LEU A 223 0.69 -18.14 -3.20
CA LEU A 223 1.97 -17.43 -3.15
C LEU A 223 2.63 -17.50 -4.53
N SER A 224 2.33 -16.54 -5.40
CA SER A 224 2.94 -16.47 -6.72
C SER A 224 3.55 -15.09 -6.94
N SER A 225 4.88 -15.11 -7.09
CA SER A 225 5.77 -14.18 -7.81
C SER A 225 6.74 -13.27 -7.04
N GLN A 226 6.65 -13.09 -5.72
CA GLN A 226 7.67 -12.32 -4.97
C GLN A 226 7.97 -12.91 -3.58
N GLU A 227 8.51 -14.13 -3.58
CA GLU A 227 8.92 -14.77 -2.33
C GLU A 227 10.20 -14.07 -1.80
N LEU A 228 10.07 -13.40 -0.67
CA LEU A 228 11.22 -13.09 0.17
C LEU A 228 11.78 -14.43 0.64
N VAL A 229 13.09 -14.62 0.46
CA VAL A 229 13.75 -15.88 0.83
C VAL A 229 13.74 -16.00 2.35
N ALA A 230 13.35 -17.17 2.85
CA ALA A 230 13.33 -17.49 4.27
C ALA A 230 14.77 -17.67 4.79
N VAL A 231 15.42 -16.55 5.12
CA VAL A 231 16.71 -16.53 5.83
C VAL A 231 16.49 -16.31 7.33
N PRO A 232 17.42 -16.73 8.21
CA PRO A 232 17.25 -16.61 9.66
C PRO A 232 16.88 -15.20 10.15
N SER A 233 17.53 -14.15 9.63
CA SER A 233 17.18 -12.77 10.00
C SER A 233 15.80 -12.34 9.49
N MET A 234 15.37 -12.83 8.33
CA MET A 234 14.02 -12.58 7.80
C MET A 234 12.97 -13.22 8.71
N LEU A 235 13.18 -14.47 9.13
CA LEU A 235 12.24 -15.17 10.03
C LEU A 235 12.08 -14.44 11.37
N ARG A 236 13.18 -13.99 11.96
CA ARG A 236 13.16 -13.17 13.18
C ARG A 236 12.44 -11.83 12.97
N ASN A 237 12.65 -11.18 11.82
CA ASN A 237 11.96 -9.93 11.48
C ASN A 237 10.44 -10.15 11.28
N VAL A 238 10.04 -11.25 10.65
CA VAL A 238 8.63 -11.64 10.48
C VAL A 238 7.99 -11.98 11.82
N GLU A 239 8.71 -12.67 12.72
CA GLU A 239 8.27 -12.94 14.08
C GLU A 239 8.07 -11.65 14.88
N ALA A 240 9.06 -10.75 14.88
CA ALA A 240 8.95 -9.45 15.55
C ALA A 240 7.79 -8.61 15.00
N LEU A 241 7.58 -8.62 13.68
CA LEU A 241 6.46 -7.94 13.04
C LEU A 241 5.11 -8.59 13.38
N SER A 242 5.07 -9.92 13.50
CA SER A 242 3.87 -10.67 13.91
C SER A 242 3.47 -10.33 15.34
N ILE A 243 4.43 -10.27 16.26
CA ILE A 243 4.22 -9.85 17.66
C ILE A 243 3.69 -8.41 17.71
N ALA A 244 4.33 -7.50 16.98
CA ALA A 244 3.90 -6.12 16.89
C ALA A 244 2.49 -5.99 16.30
N PHE A 245 2.14 -6.79 15.29
CA PHE A 245 0.81 -6.81 14.69
C PHE A 245 -0.28 -7.29 15.67
N VAL A 246 -0.03 -8.39 16.38
CA VAL A 246 -0.97 -8.96 17.35
C VAL A 246 -1.24 -7.99 18.50
N SER A 247 -0.28 -7.14 18.88
CA SER A 247 -0.43 -6.14 19.95
C SER A 247 -1.62 -5.18 19.77
N GLY A 248 -2.13 -5.02 18.54
CA GLY A 248 -3.21 -4.07 18.27
C GLY A 248 -2.72 -2.65 17.97
N LYS A 249 -1.47 -2.30 18.27
CA LYS A 249 -0.93 -0.96 18.02
C LYS A 249 -0.50 -0.77 16.57
N ALA A 250 -0.20 0.47 16.20
CA ALA A 250 0.45 0.77 14.93
C ALA A 250 1.91 0.31 14.96
N VAL A 251 2.44 -0.11 13.81
CA VAL A 251 3.77 -0.73 13.71
C VAL A 251 4.74 0.20 12.98
N LEU A 252 5.89 0.47 13.59
CA LEU A 252 6.96 1.27 12.99
C LEU A 252 8.15 0.36 12.66
N VAL A 253 8.48 0.24 11.38
CA VAL A 253 9.60 -0.58 10.90
C VAL A 253 10.82 0.30 10.67
N CYS A 254 11.83 0.13 11.52
CA CYS A 254 13.05 0.95 11.50
C CYS A 254 14.22 0.14 10.94
N GLY A 255 15.09 0.76 10.14
CA GLY A 255 16.30 0.10 9.64
C GLY A 255 17.11 0.95 8.67
N ALA A 256 18.31 0.47 8.33
CA ALA A 256 19.21 1.14 7.39
C ALA A 256 18.57 1.32 5.99
N VAL A 257 19.13 2.22 5.18
CA VAL A 257 18.66 2.44 3.81
C VAL A 257 18.86 1.16 2.99
N GLY A 258 17.81 0.72 2.30
CA GLY A 258 17.86 -0.49 1.46
C GLY A 258 17.84 -1.83 2.21
N SER A 259 17.52 -1.86 3.50
CA SER A 259 17.42 -3.11 4.29
C SER A 259 16.17 -3.96 4.00
N GLY A 260 15.25 -3.50 3.14
CA GLY A 260 14.03 -4.23 2.78
C GLY A 260 12.82 -3.97 3.68
N LYS A 261 12.76 -2.82 4.36
CA LYS A 261 11.63 -2.42 5.25
C LYS A 261 10.26 -2.58 4.60
N THR A 262 10.06 -1.94 3.45
CA THR A 262 8.82 -2.00 2.67
C THR A 262 8.49 -3.42 2.25
N SER A 263 9.49 -4.13 1.71
CA SER A 263 9.31 -5.51 1.22
C SER A 263 8.88 -6.46 2.33
N LEU A 264 9.34 -6.26 3.58
CA LEU A 264 8.90 -7.07 4.72
C LEU A 264 7.40 -6.88 4.99
N VAL A 265 6.90 -5.65 4.97
CA VAL A 265 5.48 -5.36 5.19
C VAL A 265 4.62 -5.87 4.03
N GLU A 266 5.08 -5.70 2.79
CA GLU A 266 4.40 -6.22 1.60
C GLU A 266 4.33 -7.75 1.61
N HIS A 267 5.40 -8.43 2.02
CA HIS A 267 5.41 -9.88 2.18
C HIS A 267 4.44 -10.33 3.27
N PHE A 268 4.41 -9.63 4.41
CA PHE A 268 3.44 -9.92 5.46
C PHE A 268 1.98 -9.68 5.01
N ALA A 269 1.74 -8.63 4.23
CA ALA A 269 0.43 -8.39 3.61
C ALA A 269 0.06 -9.52 2.63
N THR A 270 1.03 -9.99 1.83
CA THR A 270 0.84 -11.09 0.88
C THR A 270 0.50 -12.41 1.59
N LEU A 271 1.22 -12.73 2.68
CA LEU A 271 0.94 -13.91 3.52
C LEU A 271 -0.51 -13.88 4.01
N THR A 272 -0.98 -12.72 4.48
CA THR A 272 -2.34 -12.59 5.02
C THR A 272 -3.43 -12.33 3.97
N GLY A 273 -3.06 -12.27 2.68
CA GLY A 273 -3.99 -12.05 1.56
C GLY A 273 -4.51 -10.61 1.44
N ARG A 274 -3.71 -9.62 1.82
CA ARG A 274 -4.04 -8.18 1.85
C ARG A 274 -3.15 -7.31 0.95
N ASP A 275 -2.38 -7.92 0.05
CA ASP A 275 -1.40 -7.25 -0.82
C ASP A 275 -2.02 -6.31 -1.87
N LYS A 276 -3.25 -6.59 -2.32
CA LYS A 276 -3.89 -5.85 -3.40
C LYS A 276 -4.88 -4.79 -2.91
N LEU A 277 -5.02 -3.72 -3.67
CA LEU A 277 -6.14 -2.78 -3.52
C LEU A 277 -7.48 -3.54 -3.62
N PRO A 278 -8.45 -3.29 -2.73
CA PRO A 278 -8.51 -2.19 -1.75
C PRO A 278 -7.91 -2.49 -0.38
N TYR A 279 -7.32 -3.67 -0.14
CA TYR A 279 -6.96 -4.15 1.20
C TYR A 279 -5.71 -3.47 1.80
N MET A 280 -4.81 -2.95 0.98
CA MET A 280 -3.63 -2.20 1.42
C MET A 280 -3.41 -0.98 0.53
N TYR A 281 -3.23 0.17 1.17
CA TYR A 281 -2.83 1.42 0.55
C TYR A 281 -1.36 1.72 0.91
N LYS A 282 -0.58 2.16 -0.07
CA LYS A 282 0.83 2.55 0.09
C LYS A 282 0.97 4.03 -0.24
N VAL A 283 1.56 4.80 0.67
CA VAL A 283 1.76 6.24 0.52
C VAL A 283 3.18 6.59 0.93
N GLN A 284 3.93 7.20 0.00
CA GLN A 284 5.22 7.80 0.28
C GLN A 284 4.99 9.18 0.90
N LEU A 285 5.59 9.45 2.06
CA LEU A 285 5.56 10.77 2.67
C LEU A 285 6.81 11.55 2.26
N GLY A 286 6.59 12.84 2.00
CA GLY A 286 7.60 13.83 1.68
C GLY A 286 7.47 15.05 2.56
N ASP A 287 8.44 15.97 2.48
CA ASP A 287 8.48 17.14 3.36
C ASP A 287 7.43 18.20 3.01
N GLN A 288 6.88 18.15 1.80
CA GLN A 288 5.78 19.00 1.32
C GLN A 288 4.44 18.27 1.22
N THR A 289 4.30 17.07 1.80
CA THR A 289 3.03 16.33 1.76
C THR A 289 1.96 17.03 2.60
N ASP A 290 0.89 17.52 1.98
CA ASP A 290 -0.23 18.19 2.66
C ASP A 290 -1.12 17.18 3.41
N SER A 291 -1.42 17.46 4.69
CA SER A 291 -2.41 16.74 5.49
C SER A 291 -3.79 16.59 4.82
N LYS A 292 -4.21 17.56 3.98
CA LYS A 292 -5.45 17.48 3.20
C LYS A 292 -5.43 16.36 2.18
N ALA A 293 -4.28 15.98 1.63
CA ALA A 293 -4.18 14.86 0.70
C ALA A 293 -4.48 13.52 1.40
N LEU A 294 -4.15 13.41 2.70
CA LEU A 294 -4.43 12.23 3.51
C LEU A 294 -5.89 12.19 3.97
N ILE A 295 -6.41 13.30 4.50
CA ILE A 295 -7.76 13.36 5.07
C ILE A 295 -8.84 13.51 3.99
N GLY A 296 -8.56 14.28 2.96
CA GLY A 296 -9.51 14.63 1.90
C GLY A 296 -9.79 16.12 1.84
N SER A 297 -10.29 16.54 0.69
CA SER A 297 -10.55 17.95 0.36
C SER A 297 -11.87 18.10 -0.38
N TYR A 298 -12.35 19.34 -0.51
CA TYR A 298 -13.47 19.65 -1.39
C TYR A 298 -12.95 19.80 -2.81
N CYS A 299 -13.45 18.96 -3.72
CA CYS A 299 -13.10 19.01 -5.14
C CYS A 299 -14.28 19.57 -5.94
N CYS A 300 -13.97 20.32 -7.01
CA CYS A 300 -14.97 20.69 -7.99
C CYS A 300 -15.55 19.42 -8.62
N SER A 301 -16.88 19.34 -8.67
CA SER A 301 -17.56 18.29 -9.43
C SER A 301 -17.59 18.62 -10.92
N ASP A 302 -18.11 17.70 -11.74
CA ASP A 302 -18.40 18.00 -13.13
C ASP A 302 -19.51 19.08 -13.27
N VAL A 303 -20.26 19.37 -12.21
CA VAL A 303 -21.24 20.46 -12.17
C VAL A 303 -20.55 21.76 -11.72
N PRO A 304 -20.61 22.84 -12.53
CA PRO A 304 -19.99 24.11 -12.19
C PRO A 304 -20.59 24.71 -10.91
N GLY A 305 -19.73 25.17 -10.00
CA GLY A 305 -20.13 25.77 -8.73
C GLY A 305 -20.46 24.76 -7.61
N GLU A 306 -20.49 23.46 -7.89
CA GLU A 306 -20.72 22.43 -6.88
C GLU A 306 -19.38 21.84 -6.38
N PHE A 307 -19.11 22.03 -5.10
CA PHE A 307 -17.95 21.47 -4.40
C PHE A 307 -18.37 20.23 -3.62
N VAL A 308 -17.84 19.07 -4.00
CA VAL A 308 -18.11 17.80 -3.33
C VAL A 308 -16.88 17.40 -2.53
N TRP A 309 -17.09 17.14 -1.23
CA TRP A 309 -16.02 16.61 -0.40
C TRP A 309 -15.66 15.18 -0.82
N ARG A 310 -14.38 14.94 -1.11
CA ARG A 310 -13.85 13.62 -1.41
C ARG A 310 -12.95 13.15 -0.26
N PRO A 311 -13.17 11.93 0.28
CA PRO A 311 -12.30 11.39 1.30
C PRO A 311 -10.92 11.08 0.71
N GLY A 312 -9.86 11.49 1.41
CA GLY A 312 -8.49 11.15 1.10
C GLY A 312 -8.13 9.73 1.52
N ILE A 313 -6.89 9.32 1.25
CA ILE A 313 -6.45 7.93 1.40
C ILE A 313 -6.50 7.41 2.84
N LEU A 314 -6.13 8.25 3.82
CA LEU A 314 -6.20 7.89 5.24
C LEU A 314 -7.66 7.73 5.66
N THR A 315 -8.53 8.66 5.26
CA THR A 315 -9.95 8.60 5.58
C THR A 315 -10.64 7.37 4.98
N ARG A 316 -10.28 6.99 3.74
CA ARG A 316 -10.78 5.75 3.11
C ARG A 316 -10.29 4.53 3.86
N ALA A 317 -8.99 4.43 4.13
CA ALA A 317 -8.42 3.29 4.84
C ALA A 317 -9.06 3.11 6.23
N VAL A 318 -9.23 4.20 6.99
CA VAL A 318 -9.87 4.20 8.31
C VAL A 318 -11.33 3.76 8.23
N ARG A 319 -12.09 4.27 7.25
CA ARG A 319 -13.52 3.96 7.06
C ARG A 319 -13.76 2.53 6.56
N GLU A 320 -12.95 2.06 5.62
CA GLU A 320 -13.07 0.74 4.99
C GLU A 320 -12.42 -0.36 5.83
N GLY A 321 -11.52 -0.01 6.75
CA GLY A 321 -10.80 -0.99 7.58
C GLY A 321 -9.62 -1.62 6.86
N CYS A 322 -8.98 -0.89 5.95
CA CYS A 322 -7.86 -1.37 5.15
C CYS A 322 -6.51 -1.10 5.83
N TRP A 323 -5.46 -1.76 5.35
CA TRP A 323 -4.10 -1.47 5.81
C TRP A 323 -3.57 -0.21 5.13
N LEU A 324 -2.84 0.61 5.87
CA LEU A 324 -2.15 1.77 5.35
C LEU A 324 -0.66 1.67 5.69
N LEU A 325 0.19 1.72 4.66
CA LEU A 325 1.64 1.79 4.78
C LEU A 325 2.11 3.20 4.43
N LEU A 326 2.66 3.90 5.42
CA LEU A 326 3.30 5.20 5.28
C LEU A 326 4.82 5.01 5.17
N GLU A 327 5.40 5.38 4.04
CA GLU A 327 6.85 5.29 3.85
C GLU A 327 7.56 6.58 4.23
N ASP A 328 8.74 6.43 4.85
CA ASP A 328 9.63 7.52 5.26
C ASP A 328 8.92 8.57 6.12
N ILE A 329 8.31 8.10 7.23
CA ILE A 329 7.61 8.97 8.18
C ILE A 329 8.52 10.03 8.80
N ASP A 330 9.84 9.83 8.78
CA ASP A 330 10.84 10.81 9.18
C ASP A 330 10.88 12.06 8.29
N CYS A 331 10.34 11.99 7.07
CA CYS A 331 10.20 13.13 6.18
C CYS A 331 8.87 13.89 6.36
N ALA A 332 7.91 13.34 7.10
CA ALA A 332 6.57 13.91 7.19
C ALA A 332 6.56 15.27 7.93
N PRO A 333 5.81 16.26 7.44
CA PRO A 333 5.64 17.54 8.14
C PRO A 333 4.76 17.40 9.40
N MET A 334 4.83 18.40 10.28
CA MET A 334 4.16 18.38 11.59
C MET A 334 2.63 18.38 11.49
N ASP A 335 2.06 18.97 10.45
CA ASP A 335 0.63 18.94 10.19
C ASP A 335 0.15 17.51 9.92
N VAL A 336 0.88 16.73 9.11
CA VAL A 336 0.60 15.30 8.87
C VAL A 336 0.73 14.50 10.17
N ILE A 337 1.79 14.73 10.94
CA ILE A 337 2.00 14.05 12.24
C ILE A 337 0.83 14.35 13.20
N SER A 338 0.36 15.60 13.26
CA SER A 338 -0.75 16.00 14.14
C SER A 338 -2.06 15.27 13.84
N VAL A 339 -2.31 14.94 12.57
CA VAL A 339 -3.47 14.16 12.12
C VAL A 339 -3.36 12.68 12.50
N LEU A 340 -2.15 12.14 12.56
CA LEU A 340 -1.91 10.74 12.91
C LEU A 340 -2.04 10.47 14.42
N ILE A 341 -1.75 11.43 15.29
CA ILE A 341 -1.78 11.26 16.76
C ILE A 341 -3.15 10.71 17.24
N PRO A 342 -4.31 11.32 16.92
CA PRO A 342 -5.60 10.80 17.36
C PRO A 342 -5.89 9.37 16.86
N VAL A 343 -5.43 9.05 15.65
CA VAL A 343 -5.59 7.72 15.04
C VAL A 343 -4.74 6.68 15.78
N LEU A 344 -3.52 7.05 16.18
CA LEU A 344 -2.60 6.20 16.92
C LEU A 344 -3.05 5.94 18.37
N GLU A 345 -3.58 6.95 19.06
CA GLU A 345 -3.99 6.85 20.46
C GLU A 345 -5.37 6.21 20.63
N SER A 346 -6.35 6.73 19.88
CA SER A 346 -7.77 6.45 20.14
C SER A 346 -8.47 5.70 18.99
N ARG A 347 -7.75 5.45 17.88
CA ARG A 347 -8.32 4.91 16.65
C ARG A 347 -9.49 5.75 16.11
N VAL A 348 -9.44 7.07 16.36
CA VAL A 348 -10.40 8.04 15.84
C VAL A 348 -9.67 9.00 14.93
N LEU A 349 -10.20 9.19 13.72
CA LEU A 349 -9.74 10.23 12.81
C LEU A 349 -10.61 11.48 12.99
N SER A 350 -9.99 12.57 13.44
CA SER A 350 -10.64 13.88 13.51
C SER A 350 -10.48 14.59 12.17
N ILE A 351 -11.61 14.90 11.52
CA ILE A 351 -11.62 15.63 10.25
C ILE A 351 -12.01 17.08 10.55
N PRO A 352 -11.15 18.07 10.28
CA PRO A 352 -11.49 19.47 10.50
C PRO A 352 -12.81 19.85 9.81
N GLY A 353 -13.79 20.31 10.59
CA GLY A 353 -15.10 20.72 10.08
C GLY A 353 -16.07 19.58 9.72
N LYS A 354 -15.76 18.32 10.07
CA LYS A 354 -16.66 17.17 9.93
C LYS A 354 -16.68 16.30 11.19
N GLU A 355 -17.55 15.29 11.19
CA GLU A 355 -17.63 14.30 12.26
C GLU A 355 -16.35 13.46 12.35
N ASN A 356 -16.03 13.09 13.59
CA ASN A 356 -14.94 12.17 13.90
C ASN A 356 -15.29 10.77 13.39
N ILE A 357 -14.36 10.12 12.71
CA ILE A 357 -14.54 8.77 12.16
C ILE A 357 -13.83 7.76 13.04
N GLN A 358 -14.57 6.81 13.60
CA GLN A 358 -13.99 5.65 14.28
C GLN A 358 -13.41 4.67 13.25
N ALA A 359 -12.17 4.24 13.45
CA ALA A 359 -11.53 3.27 12.58
C ALA A 359 -12.26 1.91 12.60
N ALA A 360 -12.53 1.38 11.42
CA ALA A 360 -13.11 0.04 11.26
C ALA A 360 -12.16 -1.03 11.84
N PRO A 361 -12.67 -2.17 12.35
CA PRO A 361 -11.89 -3.14 13.12
C PRO A 361 -10.71 -3.78 12.36
N GLY A 362 -10.75 -3.77 11.03
CA GLY A 362 -9.66 -4.27 10.16
C GLY A 362 -8.51 -3.29 9.95
N PHE A 363 -8.70 -2.00 10.26
CA PHE A 363 -7.72 -0.95 9.97
C PHE A 363 -6.42 -1.18 10.73
N ARG A 364 -5.29 -1.10 10.02
CA ARG A 364 -3.95 -1.22 10.58
C ARG A 364 -3.00 -0.24 9.91
N LEU A 365 -2.22 0.46 10.74
CA LEU A 365 -1.26 1.46 10.30
C LEU A 365 0.16 0.91 10.45
N PHE A 366 0.90 0.91 9.35
CA PHE A 366 2.32 0.61 9.26
C PHE A 366 3.07 1.85 8.82
N ALA A 367 4.23 2.10 9.41
CA ALA A 367 5.13 3.16 8.99
C ALA A 367 6.55 2.63 8.83
N THR A 368 7.33 3.18 7.90
CA THR A 368 8.77 2.88 7.77
C THR A 368 9.61 4.10 8.14
N GLN A 369 10.76 3.84 8.76
CA GLN A 369 11.71 4.88 9.16
C GLN A 369 13.14 4.45 8.85
N ARG A 370 13.96 5.40 8.40
CA ARG A 370 15.39 5.20 8.13
C ARG A 370 16.22 5.48 9.39
N ILE A 371 17.16 4.58 9.72
CA ILE A 371 18.14 4.78 10.81
C ILE A 371 19.54 5.03 10.21
N GLY A 372 20.24 6.10 10.61
CA GLY A 372 21.63 6.37 10.23
C GLY A 372 22.00 7.87 10.08
N GLN A 373 23.30 8.18 9.87
CA GLN A 373 23.85 9.55 9.75
C GLN A 373 23.24 10.39 8.61
N PHE A 374 22.65 9.75 7.60
CA PHE A 374 21.94 10.43 6.50
C PHE A 374 20.44 10.64 6.78
N SER A 375 19.96 10.36 8.00
CA SER A 375 18.71 10.95 8.46
C SER A 375 18.90 12.46 8.42
N ARG A 376 18.33 13.11 7.41
CA ARG A 376 18.44 14.57 7.20
C ARG A 376 17.90 15.37 8.38
N ARG A 377 17.27 14.70 9.35
CA ARG A 377 16.67 15.28 10.54
C ARG A 377 17.00 14.45 11.78
N SER A 378 17.86 15.00 12.63
CA SER A 378 17.92 14.69 14.06
C SER A 378 16.65 15.28 14.73
N ASN A 379 15.46 14.82 14.34
CA ASN A 379 14.23 15.45 14.81
C ASN A 379 13.68 14.73 16.04
N SER A 380 13.80 15.43 17.17
CA SER A 380 12.99 15.29 18.38
C SER A 380 11.47 15.26 18.10
N GLU A 381 11.01 15.64 16.92
CA GLU A 381 9.59 15.67 16.54
C GLU A 381 8.96 14.27 16.41
N CYS A 382 9.71 13.27 15.93
CA CYS A 382 9.24 11.88 15.92
C CYS A 382 9.23 11.25 17.33
N SER A 383 9.93 11.85 18.30
CA SER A 383 9.95 11.34 19.69
C SER A 383 8.55 11.38 20.34
N LEU A 384 7.71 12.34 19.95
CA LEU A 384 6.32 12.45 20.40
C LEU A 384 5.50 11.21 20.04
N LEU A 385 5.82 10.57 18.91
CA LEU A 385 5.13 9.39 18.44
C LEU A 385 5.75 8.10 18.98
N GLU A 386 6.98 8.13 19.49
CA GLU A 386 7.74 6.91 19.79
C GLU A 386 7.04 5.96 20.77
N HIS A 387 6.26 6.50 21.71
CA HIS A 387 5.50 5.71 22.69
C HIS A 387 4.22 5.08 22.13
N LEU A 388 3.72 5.61 21.01
CA LEU A 388 2.49 5.15 20.36
C LEU A 388 2.75 3.98 19.39
N TRP A 389 3.98 3.84 18.91
CA TRP A 389 4.38 2.80 17.96
C TRP A 389 4.89 1.53 18.65
N SER A 390 4.61 0.39 18.02
CA SER A 390 5.39 -0.84 18.24
C SER A 390 6.56 -0.85 17.27
N LYS A 391 7.77 -0.65 17.77
CA LYS A 391 8.98 -0.55 16.94
C LYS A 391 9.52 -1.93 16.58
N VAL A 392 9.80 -2.15 15.30
CA VAL A 392 10.45 -3.36 14.76
C VAL A 392 11.72 -2.92 14.05
N SER A 393 12.87 -3.28 14.62
CA SER A 393 14.19 -2.98 14.02
C SER A 393 14.62 -4.08 13.08
N ILE A 394 14.88 -3.75 11.82
CA ILE A 394 15.42 -4.69 10.83
C ILE A 394 16.94 -4.71 10.91
N GLU A 395 17.47 -5.90 11.22
CA GLU A 395 18.91 -6.17 11.21
C GLU A 395 19.47 -6.19 9.77
N PRO A 396 20.72 -5.73 9.57
CA PRO A 396 21.40 -5.84 8.28
C PRO A 396 21.72 -7.31 7.97
N LEU A 397 21.61 -7.68 6.69
CA LEU A 397 21.88 -9.04 6.21
C LEU A 397 23.37 -9.38 6.31
N THR A 398 23.68 -10.60 6.76
CA THR A 398 25.04 -11.13 6.79
C THR A 398 25.50 -11.60 5.40
N LYS A 399 26.82 -11.78 5.21
CA LYS A 399 27.37 -12.30 3.94
C LYS A 399 26.80 -13.66 3.56
N TYR A 400 26.66 -14.53 4.55
CA TYR A 400 26.11 -15.87 4.38
C TYR A 400 24.64 -15.82 3.92
N GLU A 401 23.82 -15.00 4.58
CA GLU A 401 22.42 -14.83 4.18
C GLU A 401 22.28 -14.20 2.78
N LEU A 402 23.16 -13.26 2.41
CA LEU A 402 23.19 -12.71 1.05
C LEU A 402 23.51 -13.79 0.00
N GLU A 403 24.41 -14.71 0.30
CA GLU A 403 24.71 -15.85 -0.58
C GLU A 403 23.48 -16.76 -0.73
N GLU A 404 22.83 -17.13 0.39
CA GLU A 404 21.59 -17.92 0.36
C GLU A 404 20.49 -17.25 -0.46
N ILE A 405 20.32 -15.93 -0.33
CA ILE A 405 19.34 -15.15 -1.11
C ILE A 405 19.66 -15.23 -2.61
N VAL A 406 20.93 -15.09 -3.00
CA VAL A 406 21.34 -15.16 -4.41
C VAL A 406 21.09 -16.56 -4.96
N VAL A 407 21.44 -17.61 -4.23
CA VAL A 407 21.25 -19.00 -4.66
C VAL A 407 19.77 -19.35 -4.79
N ALA A 408 18.93 -18.89 -3.87
CA ALA A 408 17.49 -19.15 -3.89
C ALA A 408 16.76 -18.37 -4.99
N LYS A 409 17.06 -17.07 -5.17
CA LYS A 409 16.39 -16.22 -6.19
C LYS A 409 16.96 -16.40 -7.59
N PHE A 410 18.26 -16.69 -7.72
CA PHE A 410 18.95 -16.80 -9.00
C PHE A 410 19.78 -18.09 -9.04
N PRO A 411 19.15 -19.26 -9.29
CA PRO A 411 19.83 -20.54 -9.30
C PRO A 411 21.04 -20.59 -10.25
N ASN A 412 20.96 -19.90 -11.38
CA ASN A 412 22.04 -19.80 -12.39
C ASN A 412 23.31 -19.12 -11.86
N LEU A 413 23.21 -18.29 -10.81
CA LEU A 413 24.33 -17.54 -10.24
C LEU A 413 25.05 -18.29 -9.10
N LYS A 414 24.58 -19.47 -8.70
CA LYS A 414 25.19 -20.31 -7.66
C LYS A 414 26.73 -20.45 -7.76
N PRO A 415 27.35 -20.70 -8.93
CA PRO A 415 28.81 -20.87 -8.99
C PRO A 415 29.60 -19.58 -8.74
N VAL A 416 28.97 -18.40 -8.88
CA VAL A 416 29.64 -17.09 -8.74
C VAL A 416 29.16 -16.33 -7.50
N ALA A 417 28.14 -16.82 -6.79
CA ALA A 417 27.52 -16.16 -5.64
C ALA A 417 28.54 -15.65 -4.60
N ASN A 418 29.51 -16.48 -4.19
CA ASN A 418 30.59 -16.09 -3.29
C ASN A 418 31.39 -14.87 -3.78
N LYS A 419 31.78 -14.86 -5.07
CA LYS A 419 32.52 -13.74 -5.66
C LYS A 419 31.66 -12.47 -5.72
N LEU A 420 30.36 -12.61 -6.03
CA LEU A 420 29.43 -11.47 -6.05
C LEU A 420 29.30 -10.85 -4.65
N VAL A 421 29.10 -11.66 -3.61
CA VAL A 421 29.00 -11.18 -2.23
C VAL A 421 30.30 -10.54 -1.75
N ASP A 422 31.46 -11.12 -2.10
CA ASP A 422 32.76 -10.55 -1.76
C ASP A 422 33.03 -9.21 -2.45
N THR A 423 32.67 -9.09 -3.73
CA THR A 423 32.78 -7.81 -4.45
C THR A 423 31.85 -6.76 -3.86
N PHE A 424 30.61 -7.13 -3.50
CA PHE A 424 29.68 -6.21 -2.86
C PHE A 424 30.16 -5.78 -1.47
N SER A 425 30.69 -6.71 -0.67
CA SER A 425 31.24 -6.40 0.66
C SER A 425 32.41 -5.42 0.61
N LEU A 426 33.19 -5.41 -0.47
CA LEU A 426 34.27 -4.45 -0.70
C LEU A 426 33.74 -3.05 -1.05
N LEU A 427 32.58 -2.99 -1.71
CA LEU A 427 31.94 -1.75 -2.11
C LEU A 427 31.10 -1.14 -0.97
N SER A 428 30.51 -1.98 -0.13
CA SER A 428 29.68 -1.59 1.01
C SER A 428 30.49 -1.27 2.27
N SER A 429 31.80 -1.54 2.29
CA SER A 429 32.65 -1.35 3.46
C SER A 429 32.98 0.13 3.74
N ASP A 430 31.96 0.87 4.17
CA ASP A 430 32.06 1.88 5.24
C ASP A 430 31.88 1.22 6.63
N LEU A 431 31.80 -0.11 6.72
CA LEU A 431 31.61 -0.89 7.97
C LEU A 431 32.90 -1.33 8.69
N GLN A 432 34.08 -0.85 8.28
CA GLN A 432 35.30 -0.96 9.11
C GLN A 432 36.08 0.35 9.13
N ILE A 433 35.61 1.29 9.96
CA ILE A 433 36.41 2.45 10.38
C ILE A 433 37.56 2.04 11.34
N ASN A 434 37.62 0.78 11.82
CA ASN A 434 38.56 0.38 12.88
C ASN A 434 39.42 -0.88 12.60
N SER A 435 40.01 -1.06 11.40
CA SER A 435 41.16 -1.95 11.33
C SER A 435 42.25 -1.51 10.33
N LYS A 436 43.36 -1.01 10.93
CA LYS A 436 44.70 -0.72 10.37
C LYS A 436 44.85 0.57 9.52
N PRO A 437 45.80 1.47 9.91
CA PRO A 437 46.06 2.73 9.22
C PRO A 437 46.87 2.62 7.92
N ASP A 438 47.24 1.40 7.48
CA ASP A 438 48.16 1.22 6.35
C ASP A 438 47.48 1.07 4.99
N THR A 439 46.17 0.90 4.92
CA THR A 439 45.41 0.97 3.66
C THR A 439 44.69 2.29 3.57
N ARG A 440 45.37 3.29 3.00
CA ARG A 440 44.78 4.56 2.53
C ARG A 440 43.75 4.29 1.42
N ILE A 441 42.60 3.70 1.77
CA ILE A 441 41.39 3.86 0.95
C ILE A 441 40.90 5.27 1.27
N VAL A 442 41.39 6.19 0.45
CA VAL A 442 41.13 7.63 0.42
C VAL A 442 39.68 7.93 0.79
N ASN A 443 39.47 8.95 1.61
CA ASN A 443 38.18 9.59 1.89
C ASN A 443 37.34 9.77 0.61
N LEU A 444 36.55 8.75 0.25
CA LEU A 444 35.60 8.72 -0.86
C LEU A 444 34.23 9.27 -0.42
N SER A 445 34.19 10.03 0.69
CA SER A 445 33.00 10.38 1.45
C SER A 445 32.15 11.50 0.87
N VAL A 446 32.63 12.23 -0.15
CA VAL A 446 31.91 13.42 -0.66
C VAL A 446 31.03 13.13 -1.88
N ASP A 447 31.34 12.08 -2.67
CA ASP A 447 30.70 11.87 -3.98
C ASP A 447 30.07 10.46 -4.15
N LYS A 448 29.99 9.68 -3.08
CA LYS A 448 29.44 8.31 -3.13
C LYS A 448 27.98 8.25 -2.69
N ARG A 449 27.11 7.89 -3.63
CA ARG A 449 25.87 7.16 -3.29
C ARG A 449 26.29 5.85 -2.61
N LEU A 450 25.81 5.62 -1.39
CA LEU A 450 26.04 4.36 -0.67
C LEU A 450 25.51 3.19 -1.49
N SER A 451 26.34 2.16 -1.71
CA SER A 451 25.92 0.94 -2.39
C SER A 451 25.03 0.12 -1.46
N THR A 452 23.78 -0.08 -1.85
CA THR A 452 22.78 -0.78 -1.03
C THR A 452 22.53 -2.21 -1.49
N VAL A 453 21.85 -3.01 -0.68
CA VAL A 453 21.37 -4.35 -1.09
C VAL A 453 20.45 -4.25 -2.32
N ARG A 454 19.74 -3.12 -2.51
CA ARG A 454 18.93 -2.86 -3.71
C ARG A 454 19.81 -2.86 -4.98
N ASP A 455 20.99 -2.25 -4.92
CA ASP A 455 21.95 -2.21 -6.03
C ASP A 455 22.62 -3.57 -6.27
N PHE A 456 22.89 -4.33 -5.21
CA PHE A 456 23.37 -5.71 -5.31
C PHE A 456 22.33 -6.63 -5.98
N MET A 457 21.06 -6.55 -5.56
CA MET A 457 19.97 -7.32 -6.16
C MET A 457 19.69 -6.89 -7.60
N LYS A 458 19.92 -5.62 -7.93
CA LYS A 458 19.88 -5.10 -9.31
C LYS A 458 20.96 -5.78 -10.16
N TRP A 459 22.20 -5.78 -9.69
CA TRP A 459 23.31 -6.44 -10.38
C TRP A 459 23.04 -7.94 -10.60
N CYS A 460 22.55 -8.65 -9.59
CA CYS A 460 22.19 -10.07 -9.73
C CYS A 460 21.09 -10.31 -10.78
N ARG A 461 20.05 -9.45 -10.83
CA ARG A 461 18.98 -9.54 -11.85
C ARG A 461 19.53 -9.39 -13.26
N ARG A 462 20.43 -8.42 -13.48
CA ARG A 462 21.08 -8.21 -14.77
C ARG A 462 21.89 -9.42 -15.22
N LEU A 463 22.68 -10.00 -14.33
CA LEU A 463 23.46 -11.20 -14.63
C LEU A 463 22.56 -12.40 -14.96
N ASN A 464 21.45 -12.58 -14.23
CA ASN A 464 20.50 -13.64 -14.51
C ASN A 464 19.81 -13.47 -15.88
N ALA A 465 19.51 -12.24 -16.28
CA ALA A 465 18.96 -11.97 -17.61
C ALA A 465 19.96 -12.31 -18.73
N LEU A 466 21.25 -12.01 -18.53
CA LEU A 466 22.32 -12.36 -19.48
C LEU A 466 22.51 -13.89 -19.59
N THR A 467 22.36 -14.64 -18.49
CA THR A 467 22.42 -16.12 -18.55
C THR A 467 21.30 -16.73 -19.38
N ASN A 468 20.14 -16.07 -19.45
CA ASN A 468 18.98 -16.59 -20.17
C ASN A 468 19.06 -16.33 -21.69
N THR A 469 19.89 -15.37 -22.12
CA THR A 469 20.01 -14.96 -23.53
C THR A 469 21.31 -15.44 -24.21
N GLY A 470 22.35 -15.77 -23.43
CA GLY A 470 23.68 -16.15 -23.93
C GLY A 470 24.04 -17.64 -23.76
N PRO A 471 25.28 -18.04 -24.15
CA PRO A 471 25.80 -19.37 -23.86
C PRO A 471 25.85 -19.61 -22.34
N THR A 472 25.71 -20.86 -21.92
CA THR A 472 25.51 -21.33 -20.52
C THR A 472 26.53 -20.86 -19.47
N PHE A 473 27.60 -20.16 -19.84
CA PHE A 473 28.63 -19.68 -18.92
C PHE A 473 28.78 -18.16 -18.97
N LEU A 474 28.53 -17.49 -17.85
CA LEU A 474 28.86 -16.07 -17.66
C LEU A 474 30.38 -15.87 -17.73
N SER A 475 30.83 -14.98 -18.62
CA SER A 475 32.24 -14.59 -18.61
C SER A 475 32.51 -13.62 -17.45
N SER A 476 33.72 -13.68 -16.86
CA SER A 476 34.13 -12.69 -15.85
C SER A 476 34.09 -11.25 -16.37
N GLN A 477 34.18 -11.07 -17.70
CA GLN A 477 34.11 -9.77 -18.34
C GLN A 477 32.68 -9.21 -18.34
N ASP A 478 31.67 -10.03 -18.61
CA ASP A 478 30.26 -9.61 -18.57
C ASP A 478 29.87 -9.22 -17.14
N ILE A 479 30.29 -10.03 -16.16
CA ILE A 479 30.08 -9.75 -14.73
C ILE A 479 30.69 -8.41 -14.32
N PHE A 480 31.91 -8.15 -14.80
CA PHE A 480 32.62 -6.91 -14.55
C PHE A 480 31.93 -5.71 -15.20
N GLN A 481 31.53 -5.81 -16.47
CA GLN A 481 30.88 -4.70 -17.16
C GLN A 481 29.53 -4.34 -16.52
N GLU A 482 28.74 -5.33 -16.06
CA GLU A 482 27.51 -5.04 -15.30
C GLU A 482 27.79 -4.41 -13.94
N ALA A 483 28.86 -4.84 -13.26
CA ALA A 483 29.26 -4.22 -11.98
C ALA A 483 29.67 -2.75 -12.17
N MET A 484 30.33 -2.43 -13.30
CA MET A 484 30.68 -1.06 -13.64
C MET A 484 29.44 -0.18 -13.84
N ASP A 485 28.44 -0.68 -14.54
CA ASP A 485 27.19 0.04 -14.80
C ASP A 485 26.35 0.22 -13.51
N CYS A 486 26.36 -0.75 -12.60
CA CYS A 486 25.62 -0.67 -11.33
C CYS A 486 26.30 0.19 -10.26
N PHE A 487 27.63 0.08 -10.08
CA PHE A 487 28.33 0.66 -8.92
C PHE A 487 29.26 1.82 -9.27
N CYS A 488 29.79 1.88 -10.49
CA CYS A 488 30.82 2.86 -10.87
C CYS A 488 30.28 4.00 -11.74
N ALA A 489 29.12 3.82 -12.38
CA ALA A 489 28.53 4.80 -13.30
C ALA A 489 28.25 6.16 -12.64
N THR A 490 27.94 6.18 -11.34
CA THR A 490 27.62 7.41 -10.59
C THR A 490 28.84 8.24 -10.20
N ILE A 491 30.06 7.69 -10.31
CA ILE A 491 31.28 8.39 -9.86
C ILE A 491 31.73 9.36 -10.93
N SER A 492 31.68 10.66 -10.64
CA SER A 492 32.10 11.74 -11.55
C SER A 492 33.60 11.68 -11.89
N ASN A 493 34.46 11.45 -10.89
CA ASN A 493 35.91 11.46 -11.03
C ASN A 493 36.44 10.17 -11.70
N LEU A 494 37.11 10.35 -12.84
CA LEU A 494 37.68 9.26 -13.63
C LEU A 494 38.75 8.44 -12.89
N GLU A 495 39.55 9.04 -12.02
CA GLU A 495 40.60 8.34 -11.27
C GLU A 495 40.00 7.45 -10.18
N ASN A 496 38.99 7.96 -9.47
CA ASN A 496 38.24 7.19 -8.47
C ASN A 496 37.47 6.04 -9.14
N ARG A 497 36.83 6.31 -10.27
CA ARG A 497 36.14 5.30 -11.08
C ARG A 497 37.10 4.20 -11.53
N MET A 498 38.30 4.57 -11.98
CA MET A 498 39.33 3.63 -12.40
C MET A 498 39.87 2.80 -11.23
N SER A 499 40.08 3.42 -10.07
CA SER A 499 40.55 2.72 -8.86
C SER A 499 39.53 1.68 -8.38
N MET A 500 38.24 2.01 -8.41
CA MET A 500 37.18 1.04 -8.11
C MET A 500 37.07 -0.05 -9.18
N ALA A 501 37.19 0.29 -10.46
CA ALA A 501 37.22 -0.68 -11.55
C ALA A 501 38.34 -1.71 -11.35
N LEU A 502 39.53 -1.28 -10.94
CA LEU A 502 40.64 -2.19 -10.63
C LEU A 502 40.36 -3.07 -9.42
N ALA A 503 39.73 -2.52 -8.37
CA ALA A 503 39.37 -3.27 -7.17
C ALA A 503 38.33 -4.37 -7.46
N ILE A 504 37.29 -4.05 -8.24
CA ILE A 504 36.28 -5.02 -8.69
C ILE A 504 36.93 -6.05 -9.62
N GLY A 505 37.73 -5.61 -10.60
CA GLY A 505 38.42 -6.49 -11.53
C GLY A 505 39.35 -7.48 -10.82
N ALA A 506 40.08 -7.05 -9.79
CA ALA A 506 40.93 -7.91 -8.98
C ALA A 506 40.15 -9.03 -8.28
N LYS A 507 38.97 -8.73 -7.72
CA LYS A 507 38.09 -9.74 -7.09
C LYS A 507 37.46 -10.71 -8.09
N LEU A 508 37.26 -10.27 -9.34
CA LEU A 508 36.76 -11.11 -10.44
C LEU A 508 37.87 -11.87 -11.19
N ASN A 509 39.13 -11.79 -10.70
CA ASN A 509 40.32 -12.39 -11.34
C ASN A 509 40.58 -11.87 -12.76
N LEU A 510 40.35 -10.58 -13.01
CA LEU A 510 40.66 -9.91 -14.27
C LEU A 510 42.01 -9.21 -14.22
N ASN A 511 42.79 -9.36 -15.29
CA ASN A 511 44.07 -8.64 -15.44
C ASN A 511 43.83 -7.13 -15.59
N LYS A 512 44.74 -6.33 -15.03
CA LYS A 512 44.73 -4.86 -15.14
C LYS A 512 44.53 -4.35 -16.57
N ALA A 513 45.22 -4.95 -17.54
CA ALA A 513 45.09 -4.58 -18.95
C ALA A 513 43.68 -4.79 -19.53
N LYS A 514 42.97 -5.85 -19.10
CA LYS A 514 41.57 -6.09 -19.54
C LYS A 514 40.62 -5.06 -18.93
N VAL A 515 40.82 -4.71 -17.67
CA VAL A 515 40.04 -3.66 -16.99
C VAL A 515 40.24 -2.31 -17.68
N GLU A 516 41.50 -1.95 -17.96
CA GLU A 516 41.84 -0.73 -18.70
C GLU A 516 41.22 -0.70 -20.10
N TYR A 517 41.21 -1.82 -20.82
CA TYR A 517 40.56 -1.93 -22.12
C TYR A 517 39.06 -1.61 -22.06
N VAL A 518 38.34 -2.23 -21.11
CA VAL A 518 36.90 -2.01 -20.94
C VAL A 518 36.60 -0.54 -20.61
N CYS A 519 37.39 0.09 -19.73
CA CYS A 519 37.17 1.49 -19.35
C CYS A 519 37.58 2.49 -20.44
N ARG A 520 38.70 2.25 -21.15
CA ARG A 520 39.35 3.27 -22.00
C ARG A 520 39.30 3.03 -23.51
N THR A 521 38.99 1.82 -24.00
CA THR A 521 39.06 1.53 -25.44
C THR A 521 37.88 0.75 -25.99
N TYR A 522 37.06 0.13 -25.16
CA TYR A 522 35.88 -0.63 -25.60
C TYR A 522 34.90 0.21 -26.43
N LYS A 523 34.50 -0.32 -27.60
CA LYS A 523 33.53 0.28 -28.53
C LYS A 523 32.47 -0.78 -28.89
N PRO A 524 31.19 -0.58 -28.49
CA PRO A 524 30.11 -1.50 -28.81
C PRO A 524 29.79 -1.53 -30.31
N ALA A 525 29.31 -2.68 -30.80
CA ALA A 525 28.76 -2.82 -32.15
C ALA A 525 27.23 -2.67 -32.14
N VAL A 526 26.66 -2.16 -33.24
CA VAL A 526 25.19 -2.05 -33.41
C VAL A 526 24.78 -2.82 -34.65
N ASN A 527 23.91 -3.81 -34.47
CA ASN A 527 23.33 -4.56 -35.59
C ASN A 527 21.81 -4.41 -35.56
N LEU A 528 21.23 -4.10 -36.72
CA LEU A 528 19.79 -3.87 -36.88
C LEU A 528 19.19 -5.04 -37.64
N ALA A 529 18.27 -5.79 -37.02
CA ALA A 529 17.43 -6.76 -37.69
C ALA A 529 15.97 -6.25 -37.78
N PRO A 530 15.10 -6.88 -38.59
CA PRO A 530 13.73 -6.40 -38.78
C PRO A 530 12.88 -6.45 -37.49
N LEU A 531 13.05 -7.50 -36.67
CA LEU A 531 12.25 -7.75 -35.47
C LEU A 531 12.98 -7.45 -34.16
N CYS A 532 14.31 -7.33 -34.20
CA CYS A 532 15.15 -7.05 -33.04
C CYS A 532 16.37 -6.24 -33.45
N PHE A 533 17.05 -5.63 -32.50
CA PHE A 533 18.34 -4.98 -32.72
C PHE A 533 19.28 -5.30 -31.57
N THR A 534 20.58 -5.37 -31.87
CA THR A 534 21.63 -5.66 -30.88
C THR A 534 22.48 -4.42 -30.70
N VAL A 535 22.64 -3.96 -29.46
CA VAL A 535 23.57 -2.89 -29.09
C VAL A 535 24.56 -3.47 -28.08
N GLY A 536 25.82 -3.60 -28.51
CA GLY A 536 26.86 -4.23 -27.70
C GLY A 536 26.45 -5.64 -27.27
N ARG A 537 26.28 -5.83 -25.96
CA ARG A 537 25.95 -7.13 -25.35
C ARG A 537 24.46 -7.44 -25.21
N ILE A 538 23.55 -6.49 -25.49
CA ILE A 538 22.09 -6.68 -25.30
C ILE A 538 21.36 -6.75 -26.64
N THR A 539 20.27 -7.53 -26.68
CA THR A 539 19.34 -7.59 -27.81
C THR A 539 17.95 -7.14 -27.36
N LEU A 540 17.35 -6.20 -28.08
CA LEU A 540 16.02 -5.67 -27.80
C LEU A 540 15.08 -5.96 -28.97
N ASN A 541 13.80 -6.18 -28.68
CA ASN A 541 12.77 -6.42 -29.68
C ASN A 541 12.15 -5.09 -30.17
N ARG A 542 11.71 -5.07 -31.43
CA ARG A 542 11.00 -3.94 -32.04
C ARG A 542 9.50 -4.23 -32.03
N GLU A 543 8.69 -3.26 -31.62
CA GLU A 543 7.22 -3.42 -31.67
C GLU A 543 6.70 -3.33 -33.11
N GLN A 544 5.73 -4.17 -33.44
CA GLN A 544 5.19 -4.32 -34.81
C GLN A 544 4.07 -3.31 -35.13
N ASP A 545 3.39 -2.77 -34.11
CA ASP A 545 2.18 -1.94 -34.26
C ASP A 545 2.43 -0.43 -34.24
N GLY A 546 3.70 0.01 -34.20
CA GLY A 546 4.06 1.43 -34.21
C GLY A 546 4.16 2.01 -35.62
N GLU A 547 3.66 3.24 -35.82
CA GLU A 547 4.01 4.03 -37.01
C GLU A 547 5.53 4.14 -37.12
N GLN A 548 6.09 4.01 -38.33
CA GLN A 548 7.53 4.14 -38.53
C GLN A 548 7.97 5.57 -38.18
N ILE A 549 8.52 5.74 -36.99
CA ILE A 549 9.09 7.01 -36.54
C ILE A 549 10.30 7.32 -37.42
N GLU A 550 10.38 8.53 -37.97
CA GLU A 550 11.54 8.99 -38.73
C GLU A 550 12.82 8.81 -37.89
N LYS A 551 13.84 8.17 -38.48
CA LYS A 551 15.08 7.90 -37.78
C LYS A 551 15.86 9.21 -37.59
N PRO A 552 16.13 9.65 -36.35
CA PRO A 552 16.94 10.83 -36.14
C PRO A 552 18.39 10.57 -36.59
N ASN A 553 19.05 11.59 -37.12
CA ASN A 553 20.47 11.54 -37.46
C ASN A 553 21.29 11.35 -36.18
N PHE A 554 21.99 10.21 -36.05
CA PHE A 554 22.78 9.87 -34.88
C PHE A 554 24.24 9.55 -35.25
N ALA A 555 25.18 10.14 -34.54
CA ALA A 555 26.62 9.97 -34.79
C ALA A 555 27.18 8.77 -34.01
N PHE A 556 27.76 7.79 -34.69
CA PHE A 556 28.32 6.58 -34.09
C PHE A 556 29.74 6.76 -33.54
N THR A 557 29.88 7.64 -32.56
CA THR A 557 31.13 7.79 -31.79
C THR A 557 31.28 6.70 -30.73
N ARG A 558 32.50 6.47 -30.22
CA ARG A 558 32.69 5.49 -29.14
C ARG A 558 31.86 5.83 -27.89
N HIS A 559 31.83 7.10 -27.51
CA HIS A 559 31.11 7.56 -26.32
C HIS A 559 29.58 7.40 -26.46
N SER A 560 29.02 7.78 -27.61
CA SER A 560 27.59 7.64 -27.89
C SER A 560 27.15 6.18 -27.97
N LEU A 561 27.97 5.29 -28.53
CA LEU A 561 27.70 3.86 -28.57
C LEU A 561 27.76 3.20 -27.19
N ALA A 562 28.73 3.58 -26.36
CA ALA A 562 28.80 3.10 -24.97
C ALA A 562 27.59 3.57 -24.14
N LEU A 563 27.14 4.81 -24.34
CA LEU A 563 25.91 5.32 -23.74
C LEU A 563 24.68 4.59 -24.27
N LEU A 564 24.60 4.34 -25.59
CA LEU A 564 23.49 3.63 -26.19
C LEU A 564 23.39 2.19 -25.66
N GLU A 565 24.51 1.50 -25.47
CA GLU A 565 24.55 0.16 -24.86
C GLU A 565 24.04 0.20 -23.43
N SER A 566 24.53 1.12 -22.58
CA SER A 566 24.08 1.20 -21.18
C SER A 566 22.60 1.57 -21.06
N LEU A 567 22.08 2.43 -21.96
CA LEU A 567 20.66 2.73 -22.07
C LEU A 567 19.85 1.47 -22.47
N ALA A 568 20.31 0.74 -23.48
CA ALA A 568 19.65 -0.48 -23.94
C ALA A 568 19.61 -1.57 -22.85
N VAL A 569 20.68 -1.71 -22.05
CA VAL A 569 20.72 -2.61 -20.88
C VAL A 569 19.64 -2.22 -19.89
N CYS A 570 19.52 -0.94 -19.53
CA CYS A 570 18.53 -0.48 -18.55
C CYS A 570 17.09 -0.64 -19.05
N VAL A 571 16.84 -0.39 -20.34
CA VAL A 571 15.54 -0.65 -20.98
C VAL A 571 15.18 -2.14 -20.93
N SER A 572 16.13 -3.04 -21.21
CA SER A 572 15.88 -4.49 -21.15
C SER A 572 15.47 -4.98 -19.75
N GLN A 573 15.86 -4.25 -18.70
CA GLN A 573 15.63 -4.60 -17.30
C GLN A 573 14.48 -3.81 -16.65
N ASN A 574 13.79 -2.96 -17.43
CA ASN A 574 12.75 -2.05 -16.95
C ASN A 574 13.24 -1.18 -15.77
N GLU A 575 14.42 -0.59 -15.90
CA GLU A 575 15.02 0.23 -14.85
C GLU A 575 14.84 1.73 -15.12
N PRO A 576 14.53 2.53 -14.08
CA PRO A 576 14.54 3.98 -14.22
C PRO A 576 15.97 4.51 -14.42
N LEU A 577 16.10 5.53 -15.27
CA LEU A 577 17.36 6.07 -15.73
C LEU A 577 17.48 7.56 -15.38
N LEU A 578 18.62 7.95 -14.81
CA LEU A 578 19.01 9.35 -14.62
C LEU A 578 20.34 9.57 -15.34
N LEU A 579 20.35 10.45 -16.34
CA LEU A 579 21.55 10.83 -17.07
C LEU A 579 21.99 12.23 -16.67
N VAL A 580 23.22 12.34 -16.14
CA VAL A 580 23.82 13.62 -15.72
C VAL A 580 25.01 13.94 -16.63
N GLY A 581 25.09 15.18 -17.09
CA GLY A 581 26.24 15.68 -17.84
C GLY A 581 25.93 17.03 -18.51
N GLU A 582 26.95 17.69 -19.05
CA GLU A 582 26.81 18.98 -19.74
C GLU A 582 25.79 18.94 -20.90
N THR A 583 25.05 20.02 -21.11
CA THR A 583 24.09 20.14 -22.22
C THR A 583 24.81 20.02 -23.57
N GLY A 584 24.11 19.54 -24.60
CA GLY A 584 24.69 19.39 -25.95
C GLY A 584 25.59 18.16 -26.16
N THR A 585 25.84 17.33 -25.15
CA THR A 585 26.63 16.08 -25.26
C THR A 585 25.91 14.92 -25.99
N GLY A 586 24.70 15.14 -26.51
CA GLY A 586 23.94 14.14 -27.27
C GLY A 586 23.12 13.16 -26.42
N LYS A 587 22.93 13.41 -25.12
CA LYS A 587 22.11 12.56 -24.22
C LYS A 587 20.68 12.38 -24.72
N THR A 588 19.98 13.49 -24.97
CA THR A 588 18.60 13.51 -25.46
C THR A 588 18.49 12.82 -26.83
N SER A 589 19.46 13.07 -27.72
CA SER A 589 19.53 12.43 -29.04
C SER A 589 19.71 10.91 -28.94
N ALA A 590 20.47 10.41 -27.97
CA ALA A 590 20.65 8.97 -27.76
C ALA A 590 19.36 8.27 -27.30
N ILE A 591 18.58 8.92 -26.44
CA ILE A 591 17.28 8.40 -25.98
C ILE A 591 16.26 8.41 -27.12
N GLN A 592 16.17 9.51 -27.86
CA GLN A 592 15.30 9.62 -29.05
C GLN A 592 15.64 8.56 -30.09
N TYR A 593 16.94 8.36 -30.35
CA TYR A 593 17.41 7.32 -31.25
C TYR A 593 17.01 5.92 -30.76
N LEU A 594 17.22 5.60 -29.48
CA LEU A 594 16.83 4.30 -28.91
C LEU A 594 15.32 4.05 -28.97
N ALA A 595 14.49 5.06 -28.68
CA ALA A 595 13.04 4.98 -28.78
C ALA A 595 12.59 4.67 -30.23
N SER A 596 13.20 5.34 -31.21
CA SER A 596 12.96 5.08 -32.63
C SER A 596 13.40 3.67 -33.06
N LEU A 597 14.44 3.10 -32.44
CA LEU A 597 14.85 1.72 -32.69
C LEU A 597 13.84 0.72 -32.13
N CYS A 598 13.26 0.99 -30.96
CA CYS A 598 12.23 0.15 -30.34
C CYS A 598 10.84 0.27 -30.99
N ASN A 599 10.63 1.27 -31.87
CA ASN A 599 9.32 1.67 -32.41
C ASN A 599 8.32 2.08 -31.30
N ARG A 600 8.78 2.76 -30.26
CA ARG A 600 7.92 3.27 -29.18
C ARG A 600 7.82 4.78 -29.20
N ALA A 601 6.64 5.30 -28.88
CA ALA A 601 6.43 6.73 -28.72
C ALA A 601 7.21 7.25 -27.49
N LEU A 602 7.80 8.43 -27.64
CA LEU A 602 8.54 9.12 -26.59
C LEU A 602 7.85 10.44 -26.26
N VAL A 603 7.29 10.53 -25.06
CA VAL A 603 6.71 11.75 -24.50
C VAL A 603 7.83 12.52 -23.79
N VAL A 604 8.21 13.67 -24.36
CA VAL A 604 9.20 14.57 -23.75
C VAL A 604 8.47 15.63 -22.93
N VAL A 605 8.74 15.68 -21.63
CA VAL A 605 8.27 16.72 -20.72
C VAL A 605 9.49 17.52 -20.29
N ASN A 606 9.52 18.80 -20.68
CA ASN A 606 10.59 19.69 -20.27
C ASN A 606 10.26 20.30 -18.90
N MET A 607 11.12 20.05 -17.91
CA MET A 607 10.92 20.55 -16.55
C MET A 607 11.47 21.97 -16.40
N SER A 608 10.80 22.77 -15.57
CA SER A 608 11.20 24.12 -15.23
C SER A 608 10.92 24.39 -13.75
N GLN A 609 11.41 25.52 -13.23
CA GLN A 609 11.12 25.96 -11.86
C GLN A 609 9.63 26.27 -11.64
N GLN A 610 8.84 26.42 -12.71
CA GLN A 610 7.39 26.65 -12.67
C GLN A 610 6.58 25.38 -12.94
N SER A 611 7.25 24.23 -13.12
CA SER A 611 6.56 22.96 -13.34
C SER A 611 6.00 22.44 -12.03
N ASP A 612 4.68 22.29 -11.99
CA ASP A 612 3.96 21.79 -10.82
C ASP A 612 3.65 20.29 -10.95
N SER A 613 3.38 19.64 -9.82
CA SER A 613 2.93 18.24 -9.77
C SER A 613 1.66 17.98 -10.61
N THR A 614 0.81 19.00 -10.78
CA THR A 614 -0.41 18.96 -11.60
C THR A 614 -0.14 18.80 -13.10
N ASP A 615 1.06 19.14 -13.59
CA ASP A 615 1.44 18.93 -14.99
C ASP A 615 1.84 17.48 -15.27
N LEU A 616 2.48 16.84 -14.30
CA LEU A 616 2.90 15.44 -14.39
C LEU A 616 1.76 14.46 -14.10
N ILE A 617 1.19 14.53 -12.89
CA ILE A 617 0.14 13.60 -12.46
C ILE A 617 -1.22 14.02 -13.04
N GLY A 618 -1.47 15.33 -13.07
CA GLY A 618 -2.77 15.89 -13.40
C GLY A 618 -3.38 16.64 -12.24
N GLY A 619 -4.28 17.56 -12.55
CA GLY A 619 -4.98 18.36 -11.54
C GLY A 619 -6.22 19.03 -12.10
N PHE A 620 -6.95 19.73 -11.23
CA PHE A 620 -8.15 20.47 -11.62
C PHE A 620 -7.74 21.77 -12.33
N LYS A 621 -7.95 21.84 -13.65
CA LYS A 621 -7.66 23.03 -14.46
C LYS A 621 -8.95 23.64 -15.00
N PRO A 622 -9.00 24.98 -15.17
CA PRO A 622 -10.12 25.62 -15.85
C PRO A 622 -10.16 25.15 -17.31
N MET A 623 -11.27 24.56 -17.73
CA MET A 623 -11.47 24.09 -19.09
C MET A 623 -12.42 25.00 -19.87
N GLU A 624 -12.07 25.30 -21.11
CA GLU A 624 -13.03 25.88 -22.05
C GLU A 624 -14.08 24.85 -22.46
N MET A 625 -15.33 25.27 -22.64
CA MET A 625 -16.42 24.41 -23.12
C MET A 625 -16.08 23.69 -24.44
N LYS A 626 -15.26 24.31 -25.29
CA LYS A 626 -14.79 23.71 -26.54
C LYS A 626 -13.98 22.43 -26.30
N GLN A 627 -13.17 22.39 -25.25
CA GLN A 627 -12.33 21.24 -24.91
C GLN A 627 -13.16 20.09 -24.30
N LEU A 628 -14.21 20.40 -23.54
CA LEU A 628 -15.13 19.39 -23.01
C LEU A 628 -16.01 18.76 -24.10
N ILE A 629 -16.44 19.55 -25.09
CA ILE A 629 -17.32 19.09 -26.17
C ILE A 629 -16.54 18.35 -27.27
N ALA A 630 -15.25 18.68 -27.49
CA ALA A 630 -14.40 18.05 -28.50
C ALA A 630 -14.37 16.51 -28.44
N PRO A 631 -14.08 15.85 -27.30
CA PRO A 631 -14.02 14.39 -27.24
C PRO A 631 -15.39 13.74 -27.47
N VAL A 632 -16.47 14.34 -26.96
CA VAL A 632 -17.83 13.83 -27.17
C VAL A 632 -18.26 13.98 -28.63
N ARG A 633 -17.83 15.06 -29.30
CA ARG A 633 -18.02 15.24 -30.75
C ARG A 633 -17.23 14.19 -31.53
N GLU A 634 -15.97 13.95 -31.20
CA GLU A 634 -15.13 12.96 -31.91
C GLU A 634 -15.68 11.53 -31.72
N GLU A 635 -16.10 11.17 -30.51
CA GLU A 635 -16.78 9.91 -30.21
C GLU A 635 -18.08 9.78 -31.01
N PHE A 636 -18.88 10.86 -31.07
CA PHE A 636 -20.08 10.92 -31.89
C PHE A 636 -19.79 10.79 -33.40
N GLU A 637 -18.78 11.49 -33.93
CA GLU A 637 -18.40 11.41 -35.35
C GLU A 637 -17.90 10.01 -35.71
N ALA A 638 -17.13 9.37 -34.82
CA ALA A 638 -16.68 8.00 -34.99
C ALA A 638 -17.84 6.99 -34.99
N LEU A 639 -18.78 7.12 -34.03
CA LEU A 639 -19.99 6.29 -33.98
C LEU A 639 -20.92 6.54 -35.17
N PHE A 640 -21.04 7.80 -35.60
CA PHE A 640 -21.80 8.19 -36.78
C PHE A 640 -21.22 7.53 -38.04
N CYS A 641 -19.89 7.55 -38.22
CA CYS A 641 -19.24 6.89 -39.35
C CYS A 641 -19.38 5.35 -39.33
N ARG A 642 -19.58 4.75 -38.15
CA ARG A 642 -19.83 3.31 -37.99
C ARG A 642 -21.29 2.90 -38.27
N THR A 643 -22.25 3.82 -38.13
CA THR A 643 -23.69 3.54 -38.26
C THR A 643 -24.32 4.10 -39.53
N PHE A 644 -23.79 5.21 -40.04
CA PHE A 644 -24.26 5.88 -41.24
C PHE A 644 -23.10 6.03 -42.24
N SER A 645 -23.41 5.96 -43.53
CA SER A 645 -22.40 6.09 -44.58
C SER A 645 -21.82 7.51 -44.63
N ARG A 646 -20.50 7.64 -44.43
CA ARG A 646 -19.77 8.92 -44.49
C ARG A 646 -19.95 9.63 -45.83
N LYS A 647 -20.02 8.88 -46.94
CA LYS A 647 -20.12 9.43 -48.30
C LYS A 647 -21.44 10.18 -48.56
N GLN A 648 -22.54 9.76 -47.96
CA GLN A 648 -23.86 10.39 -48.16
C GLN A 648 -24.07 11.60 -47.24
N ASN A 649 -23.41 11.62 -46.08
CA ASN A 649 -23.66 12.59 -45.01
C ASN A 649 -22.52 13.61 -44.81
N VAL A 650 -21.70 13.85 -45.83
CA VAL A 650 -20.57 14.81 -45.75
C VAL A 650 -21.06 16.21 -45.36
N LYS A 651 -22.15 16.70 -45.98
CA LYS A 651 -22.73 18.03 -45.68
C LYS A 651 -23.16 18.16 -44.22
N PHE A 652 -23.68 17.09 -43.63
CA PHE A 652 -24.07 17.05 -42.21
C PHE A 652 -22.84 17.14 -41.29
N LEU A 653 -21.80 16.34 -41.56
CA LEU A 653 -20.54 16.38 -40.80
C LEU A 653 -19.86 17.75 -40.92
N THR A 654 -19.89 18.39 -42.08
CA THR A 654 -19.39 19.76 -42.25
C THR A 654 -20.19 20.77 -41.41
N ASN A 655 -21.52 20.63 -41.32
CA ASN A 655 -22.34 21.48 -40.47
C ASN A 655 -22.07 21.27 -38.97
N VAL A 656 -21.84 20.02 -38.55
CA VAL A 656 -21.43 19.68 -37.17
C VAL A 656 -20.08 20.33 -36.84
N GLN A 657 -19.11 20.25 -37.74
CA GLN A 657 -17.81 20.91 -37.59
C GLN A 657 -17.93 22.44 -37.58
N GLN A 658 -18.77 23.02 -38.43
CA GLN A 658 -19.01 24.46 -38.48
C GLN A 658 -19.70 24.98 -37.21
N CYS A 659 -20.70 24.25 -36.69
CA CYS A 659 -21.36 24.59 -35.42
C CYS A 659 -20.38 24.56 -34.24
N PHE A 660 -19.47 23.56 -34.22
CA PHE A 660 -18.40 23.47 -33.23
C PHE A 660 -17.39 24.63 -33.36
N GLY A 661 -16.98 24.96 -34.59
CA GLY A 661 -16.07 26.08 -34.86
C GLY A 661 -16.65 27.45 -34.45
N GLN A 662 -17.94 27.67 -34.71
CA GLN A 662 -18.66 28.91 -34.40
C GLN A 662 -19.17 28.99 -32.95
N ARG A 663 -18.84 28.02 -32.09
CA ARG A 663 -19.29 27.94 -30.68
C ARG A 663 -20.82 27.93 -30.50
N LYS A 664 -21.58 27.39 -31.47
CA LYS A 664 -23.05 27.28 -31.42
C LYS A 664 -23.49 25.98 -30.72
N TRP A 665 -23.25 25.89 -29.40
CA TRP A 665 -23.39 24.66 -28.62
C TRP A 665 -24.82 24.09 -28.57
N GLU A 666 -25.84 24.92 -28.37
CA GLU A 666 -27.24 24.47 -28.32
C GLU A 666 -27.71 23.85 -29.65
N VAL A 667 -27.27 24.39 -30.79
CA VAL A 667 -27.59 23.84 -32.11
C VAL A 667 -26.88 22.51 -32.31
N LEU A 668 -25.61 22.43 -31.92
CA LEU A 668 -24.82 21.20 -31.97
C LEU A 668 -25.45 20.08 -31.15
N PHE A 669 -25.84 20.34 -29.90
CA PHE A 669 -26.47 19.33 -29.04
C PHE A 669 -27.83 18.86 -29.57
N LYS A 670 -28.64 19.76 -30.15
CA LYS A 670 -29.91 19.38 -30.80
C LYS A 670 -29.67 18.42 -31.97
N LEU A 671 -28.67 18.70 -32.81
CA LEU A 671 -28.31 17.83 -33.94
C LEU A 671 -27.82 16.46 -33.46
N MET A 672 -26.97 16.42 -32.44
CA MET A 672 -26.45 15.16 -31.86
C MET A 672 -27.55 14.31 -31.21
N MET A 673 -28.51 14.94 -30.52
CA MET A 673 -29.65 14.23 -29.91
C MET A 673 -30.60 13.65 -30.95
N HIS A 674 -30.93 14.41 -32.00
CA HIS A 674 -31.81 13.95 -33.07
C HIS A 674 -31.20 12.77 -33.85
N THR A 675 -29.90 12.85 -34.14
CA THR A 675 -29.19 11.75 -34.80
C THR A 675 -29.01 10.53 -33.91
N GLN A 676 -28.81 10.71 -32.61
CA GLN A 676 -28.80 9.62 -31.65
C GLN A 676 -30.16 8.91 -31.60
N GLN A 677 -31.28 9.64 -31.59
CA GLN A 677 -32.63 9.05 -31.63
C GLN A 677 -32.84 8.24 -32.91
N ALA A 678 -32.48 8.79 -34.07
CA ALA A 678 -32.55 8.09 -35.34
C ALA A 678 -31.65 6.83 -35.39
N ALA A 679 -30.47 6.88 -34.75
CA ALA A 679 -29.57 5.72 -34.63
C ALA A 679 -30.16 4.63 -33.72
N LEU A 680 -30.78 5.01 -32.60
CA LEU A 680 -31.43 4.07 -31.67
C LEU A 680 -32.65 3.39 -32.29
N GLU A 681 -33.45 4.11 -33.07
CA GLU A 681 -34.60 3.56 -33.80
C GLU A 681 -34.20 2.61 -34.94
N ARG A 682 -33.03 2.81 -35.54
CA ARG A 682 -32.49 1.93 -36.58
C ARG A 682 -31.89 0.66 -35.98
N LEU A 683 -31.08 0.81 -34.92
CA LEU A 683 -30.40 -0.31 -34.25
C LEU A 683 -31.34 -1.16 -33.37
N SER A 684 -32.52 -0.67 -33.00
CA SER A 684 -33.52 -1.47 -32.27
C SER A 684 -34.27 -2.48 -33.14
N LYS A 685 -34.19 -2.35 -34.47
CA LYS A 685 -34.88 -3.22 -35.43
C LYS A 685 -34.06 -4.45 -35.84
N ASP A 686 -32.72 -4.40 -35.70
CA ASP A 686 -31.80 -5.48 -36.08
C ASP A 686 -31.20 -6.18 -34.85
N THR A 687 -31.26 -7.52 -34.80
CA THR A 687 -31.04 -8.32 -33.56
C THR A 687 -29.61 -8.89 -33.42
N SER A 688 -28.60 -8.32 -34.09
CA SER A 688 -27.23 -8.86 -34.05
C SER A 688 -26.48 -8.49 -32.75
N THR A 689 -25.51 -9.31 -32.34
CA THR A 689 -24.67 -9.09 -31.13
C THR A 689 -23.78 -7.86 -31.24
N SER A 690 -23.31 -7.52 -32.45
CA SER A 690 -22.54 -6.30 -32.75
C SER A 690 -23.37 -5.03 -32.54
N ASP A 691 -24.66 -5.08 -32.88
CA ASP A 691 -25.59 -3.95 -32.76
C ASP A 691 -25.97 -3.66 -31.30
N LYS A 692 -25.99 -4.67 -30.42
CA LYS A 692 -26.20 -4.47 -28.98
C LYS A 692 -25.10 -3.64 -28.33
N ASN A 693 -23.83 -3.86 -28.72
CA ASN A 693 -22.70 -3.07 -28.25
C ASN A 693 -22.76 -1.63 -28.77
N LEU A 694 -23.07 -1.44 -30.06
CA LEU A 694 -23.28 -0.12 -30.67
C LEU A 694 -24.44 0.64 -30.01
N LEU A 695 -25.55 -0.03 -29.71
CA LEU A 695 -26.71 0.56 -29.04
C LEU A 695 -26.38 1.02 -27.61
N SER A 696 -25.55 0.26 -26.89
CA SER A 696 -25.06 0.67 -25.58
C SER A 696 -24.17 1.91 -25.64
N LEU A 697 -23.31 2.02 -26.67
CA LEU A 697 -22.42 3.17 -26.90
C LEU A 697 -23.22 4.42 -27.28
N TRP A 698 -24.22 4.31 -28.16
CA TRP A 698 -25.12 5.40 -28.51
C TRP A 698 -25.95 5.90 -27.32
N LYS A 699 -26.37 5.01 -26.41
CA LYS A 699 -27.02 5.42 -25.15
C LYS A 699 -26.06 6.19 -24.24
N LYS A 700 -24.81 5.74 -24.10
CA LYS A 700 -23.79 6.42 -23.29
C LYS A 700 -23.46 7.82 -23.83
N VAL A 701 -23.25 7.95 -25.14
CA VAL A 701 -22.98 9.27 -25.76
C VAL A 701 -24.17 10.20 -25.61
N GLY A 702 -25.40 9.71 -25.76
CA GLY A 702 -26.60 10.51 -25.51
C GLY A 702 -26.72 11.03 -24.09
N GLN A 703 -26.47 10.16 -23.10
CA GLN A 703 -26.46 10.56 -21.69
C GLN A 703 -25.39 11.63 -21.43
N ARG A 704 -24.18 11.49 -22.01
CA ARG A 704 -23.12 12.51 -21.92
C ARG A 704 -23.51 13.82 -22.58
N VAL A 705 -24.12 13.78 -23.78
CA VAL A 705 -24.60 14.98 -24.49
C VAL A 705 -25.70 15.68 -23.68
N GLN A 706 -26.62 14.93 -23.07
CA GLN A 706 -27.67 15.46 -22.22
C GLN A 706 -27.10 16.11 -20.95
N HIS A 707 -26.10 15.48 -20.32
CA HIS A 707 -25.40 16.02 -19.16
C HIS A 707 -24.64 17.31 -19.51
N LEU A 708 -23.89 17.33 -20.62
CA LEU A 708 -23.20 18.52 -21.13
C LEU A 708 -24.17 19.66 -21.44
N ARG A 709 -25.34 19.34 -21.99
CA ARG A 709 -26.38 20.34 -22.27
C ARG A 709 -27.01 20.90 -20.99
N GLN A 710 -27.20 20.07 -19.96
CA GLN A 710 -27.64 20.55 -18.64
C GLN A 710 -26.59 21.44 -18.01
N GLN A 711 -25.31 21.05 -18.07
CA GLN A 711 -24.19 21.88 -17.62
C GLN A 711 -24.18 23.25 -18.33
N LEU A 712 -24.36 23.30 -19.65
CA LEU A 712 -24.36 24.54 -20.42
C LEU A 712 -25.36 25.60 -19.89
N LYS A 713 -26.54 25.17 -19.41
CA LYS A 713 -27.56 26.08 -18.87
C LYS A 713 -27.17 26.73 -17.55
N HIS A 714 -26.25 26.13 -16.79
CA HIS A 714 -25.79 26.62 -15.50
C HIS A 714 -24.48 27.42 -15.58
N VAL A 715 -23.82 27.44 -16.75
CA VAL A 715 -22.45 27.97 -16.96
C VAL A 715 -22.39 29.45 -17.32
N GLU A 716 -23.52 30.14 -17.57
CA GLU A 716 -23.51 31.53 -18.09
C GLU A 716 -22.72 32.55 -17.23
N SER A 717 -22.32 32.21 -16.00
CA SER A 717 -21.54 33.08 -15.10
C SER A 717 -20.27 32.49 -14.46
N ALA A 718 -19.89 31.21 -14.67
CA ALA A 718 -18.78 30.59 -13.94
C ALA A 718 -17.80 29.76 -14.82
N GLN A 719 -16.50 29.89 -14.55
CA GLN A 719 -15.46 29.03 -15.14
C GLN A 719 -15.58 27.60 -14.60
N MET A 720 -15.51 26.61 -15.50
CA MET A 720 -15.64 25.19 -15.16
C MET A 720 -14.27 24.57 -14.95
N PHE A 721 -14.08 23.87 -13.84
CA PHE A 721 -12.87 23.14 -13.52
C PHE A 721 -13.10 21.65 -13.78
N SER A 722 -12.17 21.00 -14.49
CA SER A 722 -12.19 19.55 -14.68
C SER A 722 -10.81 18.98 -14.39
N PHE A 723 -10.77 17.76 -13.88
CA PHE A 723 -9.52 17.06 -13.63
C PHE A 723 -8.90 16.63 -14.96
N VAL A 724 -7.71 17.17 -15.27
CA VAL A 724 -6.95 16.84 -16.48
C VAL A 724 -5.85 15.87 -16.10
N GLU A 725 -5.84 14.69 -16.70
CA GLU A 725 -4.74 13.75 -16.51
C GLU A 725 -3.44 14.34 -17.09
N GLY A 726 -2.39 14.33 -16.28
CA GLY A 726 -1.07 14.84 -16.65
C GLY A 726 -0.35 13.93 -17.65
N ALA A 727 0.75 14.42 -18.20
CA ALA A 727 1.48 13.72 -19.26
C ALA A 727 1.98 12.33 -18.81
N LEU A 728 2.43 12.22 -17.55
CA LEU A 728 2.95 10.97 -16.99
C LEU A 728 1.85 9.90 -16.87
N VAL A 729 0.67 10.27 -16.36
CA VAL A 729 -0.45 9.32 -16.19
C VAL A 729 -0.95 8.79 -17.53
N LYS A 730 -1.01 9.65 -18.56
CA LYS A 730 -1.38 9.25 -19.92
C LYS A 730 -0.37 8.28 -20.52
N ALA A 731 0.92 8.61 -20.42
CA ALA A 731 1.99 7.76 -20.95
C ALA A 731 2.01 6.38 -20.28
N ILE A 732 1.84 6.31 -18.95
CA ILE A 732 1.77 5.04 -18.21
C ILE A 732 0.59 4.17 -18.68
N LYS A 733 -0.57 4.77 -18.96
CA LYS A 733 -1.74 4.04 -19.47
C LYS A 733 -1.56 3.55 -20.90
N GLN A 734 -0.83 4.31 -21.72
CA GLN A 734 -0.60 4.02 -23.14
C GLN A 734 0.60 3.08 -23.36
N GLY A 735 1.51 2.99 -22.38
CA GLY A 735 2.75 2.22 -22.48
C GLY A 735 3.91 2.99 -23.12
N ASP A 736 3.79 4.32 -23.24
CA ASP A 736 4.77 5.18 -23.89
C ASP A 736 5.99 5.43 -23.01
N TRP A 737 7.13 5.73 -23.63
CA TRP A 737 8.33 6.17 -22.91
C TRP A 737 8.18 7.62 -22.48
N VAL A 738 8.63 7.95 -21.27
CA VAL A 738 8.61 9.32 -20.76
C VAL A 738 10.05 9.79 -20.53
N LEU A 739 10.38 10.94 -21.11
CA LEU A 739 11.63 11.66 -20.85
C LEU A 739 11.29 12.95 -20.09
N LEU A 740 11.78 13.04 -18.86
CA LEU A 740 11.78 14.28 -18.08
C LEU A 740 13.10 15.00 -18.34
N ASP A 741 13.07 16.01 -19.20
CA ASP A 741 14.26 16.83 -19.50
C ASP A 741 14.45 17.90 -18.42
N GLU A 742 15.69 18.29 -18.16
CA GLU A 742 16.06 19.31 -17.16
C GLU A 742 15.48 19.06 -15.74
N ILE A 743 15.40 17.79 -15.32
CA ILE A 743 14.83 17.37 -14.01
C ILE A 743 15.42 18.09 -12.79
N ASN A 744 16.66 18.60 -12.91
CA ASN A 744 17.31 19.40 -11.88
C ASN A 744 16.66 20.78 -11.64
N LEU A 745 15.81 21.25 -12.55
CA LEU A 745 15.04 22.49 -12.41
C LEU A 745 13.67 22.27 -11.75
N ALA A 746 13.23 21.02 -11.62
CA ALA A 746 11.93 20.70 -11.02
C ALA A 746 11.91 20.99 -9.52
N THR A 747 10.74 21.35 -9.00
CA THR A 747 10.53 21.49 -7.55
C THR A 747 10.57 20.11 -6.86
N PRO A 748 11.00 20.03 -5.58
CA PRO A 748 11.01 18.77 -4.83
C PRO A 748 9.65 18.06 -4.83
N GLU A 749 8.56 18.81 -4.66
CA GLU A 749 7.16 18.33 -4.69
C GLU A 749 6.84 17.52 -5.97
N THR A 750 7.28 18.05 -7.10
CA THR A 750 7.05 17.45 -8.42
C THR A 750 7.86 16.17 -8.60
N LEU A 751 9.01 16.04 -7.93
CA LEU A 751 9.84 14.84 -7.95
C LEU A 751 9.33 13.76 -7.00
N GLU A 752 8.75 14.13 -5.87
CA GLU A 752 8.19 13.16 -4.90
C GLU A 752 7.08 12.30 -5.53
N CYS A 753 6.31 12.89 -6.44
CA CYS A 753 5.31 12.22 -7.27
C CYS A 753 5.85 11.02 -8.06
N LEU A 754 7.15 11.00 -8.36
CA LEU A 754 7.79 9.94 -9.14
C LEU A 754 8.23 8.76 -8.27
N ASN A 755 8.40 8.94 -6.96
CA ASN A 755 8.97 7.92 -6.07
C ASN A 755 8.23 6.59 -6.20
N GLY A 756 6.89 6.62 -6.21
CA GLY A 756 6.05 5.41 -6.34
C GLY A 756 6.30 4.58 -7.61
N ILE A 757 6.73 5.22 -8.72
CA ILE A 757 7.12 4.52 -9.96
C ILE A 757 8.57 4.03 -9.88
N LEU A 758 9.46 4.85 -9.32
CA LEU A 758 10.90 4.58 -9.35
C LEU A 758 11.34 3.43 -8.43
N GLU A 759 10.51 3.07 -7.45
CA GLU A 759 10.86 2.06 -6.45
C GLU A 759 10.78 0.61 -6.93
N SER A 760 9.84 0.28 -7.83
CA SER A 760 9.60 -1.10 -8.25
C SER A 760 9.27 -1.21 -9.74
N GLN A 761 9.54 -2.39 -10.33
CA GLN A 761 9.18 -2.68 -11.73
C GLN A 761 7.67 -2.68 -11.98
N GLN A 762 6.87 -2.78 -10.93
CA GLN A 762 5.41 -2.67 -10.94
C GLN A 762 4.95 -1.39 -10.24
N GLY A 763 5.80 -0.36 -10.24
CA GLY A 763 5.54 0.89 -9.55
C GLY A 763 4.25 1.53 -10.04
N SER A 764 3.48 2.06 -9.10
CA SER A 764 2.20 2.71 -9.38
C SER A 764 2.19 4.10 -8.76
N VAL A 765 1.59 5.07 -9.45
CA VAL A 765 1.29 6.39 -8.87
C VAL A 765 -0.13 6.41 -8.34
N VAL A 766 -0.28 6.86 -7.10
CA VAL A 766 -1.57 7.19 -6.52
C VAL A 766 -1.86 8.66 -6.80
N VAL A 767 -2.96 8.93 -7.51
CA VAL A 767 -3.42 10.29 -7.79
C VAL A 767 -4.22 10.81 -6.61
N LEU A 768 -3.54 11.41 -5.63
CA LEU A 768 -4.16 11.89 -4.39
C LEU A 768 -5.26 12.94 -4.63
N GLU A 769 -5.11 13.78 -5.65
CA GLU A 769 -6.08 14.86 -5.95
C GLU A 769 -7.45 14.35 -6.42
N ARG A 770 -7.54 13.13 -6.96
CA ARG A 770 -8.82 12.58 -7.40
C ARG A 770 -9.64 12.01 -6.23
N GLY A 771 -9.05 12.00 -5.03
CA GLY A 771 -9.49 11.25 -3.86
C GLY A 771 -9.05 9.82 -3.98
#